data_AF-A0A829HGH0-F1
#
_entry.id   AF-A0A829HGH0-F1
#
_cell.length_a   1.000
_cell.length_b   1.000
_cell.length_c   1.000
_cell.angle_alpha   90.00
_cell.angle_beta   90.00
_cell.angle_gamma   90.00
#
_symmetry.space_group_name_H-M   'P 1'
#
loop_
_entity.id
_entity.type
_entity.pdbx_description
1 polymer ?
#
loop_
_entity_poly.entity_id
_entity_poly.type
_entity_poly.pdbx_seq_one_letter_code
_entity_poly.pdbx_strand_id
1 'polypeptide(L)'
;MDASTGAITTSNIGGTGSNTIDGAISSVKDAATKAKTTVTAGDNVVVTPTTNADGSSNYQVSTAKDVNFDKVTVGSVVVDKASNTIEGLSNTDIKASDFATKGRAATEEQLKSAITSNITEVVDGNGNKVNIVDQIVNKNPDNKNQDSLFLTYDKKGQETTDRLTIGQTVQKMNTDGIKFFHTNADTSKGDLGTTNDSSAGGLNSTAVGVNAIVADGADSALAVGHDSKATGKESIAIGKGAEATGLQSISIGTGNKVKGDHSGAIGDPTIVDGSNSYSVGNNNQVLTNDTFVLGNNVTKTVAGSVVLGNGSAATTGAGVAGYALSAATTADKAAISKTTSTTGAVAVGDEASGIYRQITGVAAGSADADAVNVAQLKAVGNQVVTTQTALVNSLGGGAKVNADGTITGPTYNVAQANQTNVGDALTALDKAIGSAATTSKTTVTNGQNIVVKKSKNADGSDNYEVETAKDLAVDSVKAGDTVLNNAGITIGNNAVVLNNTGLIIAGGPSVTTQGINAGNKQVTNVAAGVNATDAVNKGQLDSAISNVNNNVNELANNAVKYDDAKKDKITLGGADGTTITNVKNGNIAKDSKDAVNGGQVAEIRDNLQGQITNNTNAINNIKNDINNGTVGLVKQANSTADVTVAKDTGGTKVNVAGTDGNRVVTGVKDGAINEASKDAINGSQLNATNKKVVEFLGGGAGYNNITNSFTNPTYTVGGKDYNNVGGAVDALNKADQALGNRIDNLDNKLEQAFYSTNQRIEDVEKKANAGIAAAMALEAAPYIAGKYTYAAGASYHGGENAVGVTLRKTADNGRWSITGGVAAASQGDPSVRIGISGVID
;
A
#
# COMPACT_ATOMS: atom_id res chain seq x y z
N MET A 1 64.53 85.96 -80.99
CA MET A 1 64.94 87.21 -80.32
C MET A 1 64.49 88.35 -81.21
N ASP A 2 63.69 89.26 -80.67
CA ASP A 2 63.36 90.52 -81.32
C ASP A 2 64.51 91.53 -81.08
N ALA A 3 65.03 92.11 -82.15
CA ALA A 3 66.19 93.02 -82.11
C ALA A 3 65.88 94.42 -81.52
N SER A 4 64.61 94.72 -81.21
CA SER A 4 64.17 95.99 -80.63
C SER A 4 63.82 95.90 -79.13
N THR A 5 63.61 94.69 -78.59
CA THR A 5 63.17 94.48 -77.19
C THR A 5 63.96 93.41 -76.43
N GLY A 6 64.82 92.63 -77.10
CA GLY A 6 65.59 91.54 -76.48
C GLY A 6 64.76 90.31 -76.10
N ALA A 7 63.44 90.30 -76.35
CA ALA A 7 62.55 89.22 -75.96
C ALA A 7 62.78 87.94 -76.78
N ILE A 8 62.81 86.79 -76.08
CA ILE A 8 62.82 85.45 -76.70
C ILE A 8 61.41 84.89 -76.71
N THR A 9 60.72 85.01 -77.85
CA THR A 9 59.43 84.35 -78.08
C THR A 9 59.66 82.92 -78.58
N THR A 10 59.26 81.94 -77.76
CA THR A 10 59.15 80.53 -78.16
C THR A 10 57.67 80.16 -78.12
N SER A 11 57.15 79.55 -79.18
CA SER A 11 55.70 79.38 -79.39
C SER A 11 55.04 78.32 -78.51
N ASN A 12 55.82 77.44 -77.87
CA ASN A 12 55.33 76.45 -76.91
C ASN A 12 56.47 75.95 -76.01
N ILE A 13 56.62 76.50 -74.80
CA ILE A 13 57.65 76.04 -73.85
C ILE A 13 57.21 74.71 -73.22
N GLY A 14 57.96 73.64 -73.50
CA GLY A 14 57.79 72.33 -72.85
C GLY A 14 56.47 71.61 -73.15
N GLY A 15 55.75 71.97 -74.22
CA GLY A 15 54.44 71.37 -74.54
C GLY A 15 53.26 71.94 -73.74
N THR A 16 53.48 72.96 -72.91
CA THR A 16 52.49 73.54 -71.99
C THR A 16 51.47 74.48 -72.64
N GLY A 17 51.66 74.82 -73.92
CA GLY A 17 50.85 75.81 -74.64
C GLY A 17 51.18 77.27 -74.31
N SER A 18 52.16 77.54 -73.43
CA SER A 18 52.54 78.89 -73.01
C SER A 18 53.80 79.40 -73.71
N ASN A 19 53.84 80.72 -73.90
CA ASN A 19 54.90 81.47 -74.57
C ASN A 19 55.77 82.31 -73.60
N THR A 20 55.54 82.19 -72.29
CA THR A 20 56.39 82.74 -71.22
C THR A 20 56.80 81.65 -70.23
N ILE A 21 57.96 81.81 -69.59
CA ILE A 21 58.46 80.82 -68.62
C ILE A 21 57.53 80.71 -67.41
N ASP A 22 57.06 81.83 -66.86
CA ASP A 22 56.09 81.85 -65.75
C ASP A 22 54.74 81.22 -66.12
N GLY A 23 54.28 81.41 -67.37
CA GLY A 23 53.07 80.78 -67.87
C GLY A 23 53.22 79.27 -68.04
N ALA A 24 54.38 78.79 -68.48
CA ALA A 24 54.70 77.37 -68.54
C ALA A 24 54.82 76.74 -67.14
N ILE A 25 55.50 77.41 -66.20
CA ILE A 25 55.62 76.96 -64.80
C ILE A 25 54.23 76.94 -64.12
N SER A 26 53.40 77.95 -64.37
CA SER A 26 52.02 78.00 -63.84
C SER A 26 51.15 76.89 -64.45
N SER A 27 51.26 76.62 -65.75
CA SER A 27 50.56 75.52 -66.42
C SER A 27 50.95 74.15 -65.86
N VAL A 28 52.26 73.90 -65.65
CA VAL A 28 52.75 72.67 -65.00
C VAL A 28 52.30 72.57 -63.55
N LYS A 29 52.29 73.69 -62.80
CA LYS A 29 51.80 73.74 -61.41
C LYS A 29 50.29 73.47 -61.34
N ASP A 30 49.50 74.00 -62.25
CA ASP A 30 48.06 73.75 -62.35
C ASP A 30 47.76 72.30 -62.74
N ALA A 31 48.51 71.76 -63.71
CA ALA A 31 48.42 70.35 -64.09
C ALA A 31 48.79 69.43 -62.93
N ALA A 32 49.89 69.70 -62.21
CA ALA A 32 50.30 68.96 -61.02
C ALA A 32 49.31 69.11 -59.85
N THR A 33 48.64 70.27 -59.72
CA THR A 33 47.60 70.49 -58.72
C THR A 33 46.32 69.73 -59.05
N LYS A 34 45.92 69.69 -60.33
CA LYS A 34 44.77 68.91 -60.84
C LYS A 34 45.04 67.40 -60.93
N ALA A 35 46.30 66.98 -61.00
CA ALA A 35 46.70 65.57 -60.99
C ALA A 35 46.61 64.90 -59.59
N LYS A 36 46.31 65.66 -58.53
CA LYS A 36 46.09 65.09 -57.19
C LYS A 36 44.81 64.29 -57.14
N THR A 37 44.94 62.96 -57.10
CA THR A 37 43.83 62.04 -56.80
C THR A 37 43.58 62.00 -55.30
N THR A 38 42.31 62.07 -54.89
CA THR A 38 41.87 61.92 -53.49
C THR A 38 41.12 60.60 -53.33
N VAL A 39 41.45 59.84 -52.29
CA VAL A 39 40.73 58.61 -51.91
C VAL A 39 40.12 58.79 -50.53
N THR A 40 38.81 58.59 -50.42
CA THR A 40 38.05 58.65 -49.17
C THR A 40 37.56 57.25 -48.82
N ALA A 41 37.70 56.82 -47.57
CA ALA A 41 37.14 55.57 -47.10
C ALA A 41 35.60 55.69 -46.99
N GLY A 42 34.87 54.70 -47.52
CA GLY A 42 33.44 54.50 -47.24
C GLY A 42 33.24 53.53 -46.07
N ASP A 43 31.99 53.30 -45.69
CA ASP A 43 31.65 52.36 -44.61
C ASP A 43 32.21 50.95 -44.89
N ASN A 44 32.66 50.27 -43.83
CA ASN A 44 33.30 48.95 -43.84
C ASN A 44 34.62 48.85 -44.64
N VAL A 45 35.15 49.98 -45.16
CA VAL A 45 36.42 50.05 -45.88
C VAL A 45 37.44 50.84 -45.05
N VAL A 46 38.66 50.32 -44.95
CA VAL A 46 39.83 51.02 -44.41
C VAL A 46 40.74 51.38 -45.58
N VAL A 47 41.15 52.64 -45.63
CA VAL A 47 42.13 53.14 -46.60
C VAL A 47 43.34 53.65 -45.82
N THR A 48 44.51 53.04 -46.05
CA THR A 48 45.77 53.44 -45.42
C THR A 48 46.69 54.09 -46.46
N PRO A 49 46.99 55.40 -46.34
CA PRO A 49 47.95 56.05 -47.22
C PRO A 49 49.38 55.61 -46.90
N THR A 50 50.17 55.41 -47.94
CA THR A 50 51.60 55.12 -47.90
C THR A 50 52.29 55.95 -48.98
N THR A 51 53.60 56.18 -48.85
CA THR A 51 54.37 56.94 -49.85
C THR A 51 55.33 56.00 -50.55
N ASN A 52 55.30 55.99 -51.88
CA ASN A 52 56.22 55.25 -52.72
C ASN A 52 57.63 55.87 -52.68
N ALA A 53 58.65 55.10 -53.05
CA ALA A 53 60.05 55.55 -53.02
C ALA A 53 60.36 56.72 -53.99
N ASP A 54 59.49 56.99 -54.96
CA ASP A 54 59.55 58.12 -55.90
C ASP A 54 58.84 59.40 -55.40
N GLY A 55 58.24 59.36 -54.20
CA GLY A 55 57.47 60.46 -53.61
C GLY A 55 55.99 60.51 -54.02
N SER A 56 55.50 59.56 -54.82
CA SER A 56 54.07 59.45 -55.14
C SER A 56 53.26 58.78 -54.01
N SER A 57 51.96 59.08 -53.93
CA SER A 57 51.04 58.47 -52.95
C SER A 57 50.51 57.11 -53.42
N ASN A 58 50.49 56.13 -52.52
CA ASN A 58 49.81 54.85 -52.70
C ASN A 58 48.77 54.64 -51.59
N TYR A 59 47.61 54.07 -51.92
CA TYR A 59 46.50 53.89 -50.98
C TYR A 59 46.15 52.40 -50.88
N GLN A 60 46.53 51.76 -49.78
CA GLN A 60 46.15 50.38 -49.53
C GLN A 60 44.72 50.33 -49.03
N VAL A 61 43.84 49.68 -49.79
CA VAL A 61 42.41 49.51 -49.46
C VAL A 61 42.20 48.11 -48.89
N SER A 62 41.44 48.00 -47.81
CA SER A 62 41.10 46.72 -47.17
C SER A 62 39.72 46.81 -46.51
N THR A 63 39.06 45.68 -46.28
CA THR A 63 37.87 45.64 -45.42
C THR A 63 38.24 45.91 -43.96
N ALA A 64 37.38 46.60 -43.22
CA ALA A 64 37.53 46.73 -41.78
C ALA A 64 37.51 45.34 -41.08
N LYS A 65 38.12 45.24 -39.90
CA LYS A 65 38.07 44.00 -39.09
C LYS A 65 36.66 43.75 -38.54
N ASP A 66 36.04 44.82 -38.04
CA ASP A 66 34.64 44.86 -37.65
C ASP A 66 33.85 45.53 -38.76
N VAL A 67 32.89 44.81 -39.34
CA VAL A 67 32.05 45.30 -40.44
C VAL A 67 30.60 45.38 -39.95
N ASN A 68 30.02 46.57 -40.05
CA ASN A 68 28.61 46.83 -39.76
C ASN A 68 27.84 46.90 -41.07
N PHE A 69 27.18 45.81 -41.44
CA PHE A 69 26.20 45.78 -42.52
C PHE A 69 24.79 45.83 -41.94
N ASP A 70 23.89 46.58 -42.57
CA ASP A 70 22.48 46.52 -42.21
C ASP A 70 21.81 45.22 -42.72
N LYS A 71 22.34 44.63 -43.80
CA LYS A 71 21.91 43.34 -44.34
C LYS A 71 23.06 42.64 -45.06
N VAL A 72 23.21 41.33 -44.88
CA VAL A 72 24.15 40.47 -45.61
C VAL A 72 23.38 39.34 -46.28
N THR A 73 23.56 39.18 -47.60
CA THR A 73 22.88 38.14 -48.40
C THR A 73 23.91 37.23 -49.05
N VAL A 74 23.79 35.91 -48.85
CA VAL A 74 24.65 34.88 -49.45
C VAL A 74 23.76 33.80 -50.06
N GLY A 75 23.53 33.87 -51.37
CA GLY A 75 22.57 33.01 -52.05
C GLY A 75 21.14 33.31 -51.57
N SER A 76 20.45 32.30 -51.03
CA SER A 76 19.15 32.47 -50.37
C SER A 76 19.25 32.92 -48.91
N VAL A 77 20.41 32.78 -48.27
CA VAL A 77 20.56 33.06 -46.84
C VAL A 77 20.71 34.56 -46.62
N VAL A 78 19.91 35.10 -45.70
CA VAL A 78 19.85 36.52 -45.37
C VAL A 78 20.08 36.70 -43.88
N VAL A 79 21.06 37.52 -43.51
CA VAL A 79 21.25 38.02 -42.15
C VAL A 79 20.82 39.49 -42.14
N ASP A 80 19.80 39.84 -41.36
CA ASP A 80 19.19 41.17 -41.37
C ASP A 80 19.18 41.79 -39.96
N LYS A 81 19.75 42.99 -39.86
CA LYS A 81 19.90 43.73 -38.60
C LYS A 81 18.61 44.36 -38.10
N ALA A 82 17.65 44.65 -38.98
CA ALA A 82 16.38 45.26 -38.62
C ALA A 82 15.44 44.26 -37.93
N SER A 83 15.41 43.02 -38.41
CA SER A 83 14.64 41.92 -37.81
C SER A 83 15.42 41.12 -36.75
N ASN A 84 16.76 41.19 -36.76
CA ASN A 84 17.66 40.29 -36.02
C ASN A 84 17.48 38.81 -36.40
N THR A 85 17.05 38.53 -37.63
CA THR A 85 16.80 37.16 -38.14
C THR A 85 17.90 36.66 -39.07
N ILE A 86 18.01 35.32 -39.15
CA ILE A 86 18.75 34.61 -40.19
C ILE A 86 17.72 33.79 -40.98
N GLU A 87 17.43 34.21 -42.21
CA GLU A 87 16.38 33.64 -43.06
C GLU A 87 16.97 32.88 -44.26
N GLY A 88 16.18 32.03 -44.89
CA GLY A 88 16.56 31.33 -46.13
C GLY A 88 17.50 30.13 -45.96
N LEU A 89 17.61 29.58 -44.75
CA LEU A 89 18.28 28.31 -44.46
C LEU A 89 17.52 27.14 -45.12
N SER A 90 18.24 26.28 -45.86
CA SER A 90 17.65 25.15 -46.61
C SER A 90 17.51 23.85 -45.81
N ASN A 91 17.84 23.87 -44.51
CA ASN A 91 17.82 22.72 -43.62
C ASN A 91 16.42 22.60 -42.97
N THR A 92 15.53 21.78 -43.54
CA THR A 92 14.14 21.66 -43.07
C THR A 92 13.78 20.28 -42.48
N ASP A 93 14.64 19.27 -42.60
CA ASP A 93 14.37 17.91 -42.08
C ASP A 93 15.29 17.54 -40.91
N ILE A 94 14.68 17.22 -39.77
CA ILE A 94 15.35 16.82 -38.53
C ILE A 94 15.74 15.32 -38.52
N LYS A 95 15.26 14.52 -39.47
CA LYS A 95 15.54 13.06 -39.56
C LYS A 95 16.85 12.73 -40.27
N ALA A 96 17.54 13.71 -40.84
CA ALA A 96 18.84 13.52 -41.46
C ALA A 96 19.89 13.10 -40.41
N SER A 97 20.59 11.99 -40.64
CA SER A 97 21.59 11.44 -39.73
C SER A 97 22.82 12.34 -39.51
N ASP A 98 22.99 13.39 -40.32
CA ASP A 98 24.06 14.39 -40.20
C ASP A 98 23.64 15.69 -39.50
N PHE A 99 22.38 15.81 -39.06
CA PHE A 99 21.84 17.02 -38.44
C PHE A 99 22.56 17.37 -37.11
N ALA A 100 22.70 16.38 -36.22
CA ALA A 100 23.28 16.58 -34.89
C ALA A 100 24.83 16.62 -34.86
N THR A 101 25.51 16.21 -35.94
CA THR A 101 26.98 16.05 -35.97
C THR A 101 27.73 17.18 -36.66
N LYS A 102 27.02 18.10 -37.35
CA LYS A 102 27.63 19.17 -38.15
C LYS A 102 27.44 20.60 -37.61
N GLY A 103 26.85 20.76 -36.43
CA GLY A 103 26.71 22.08 -35.78
C GLY A 103 25.94 23.13 -36.59
N ARG A 104 24.94 22.70 -37.38
CA ARG A 104 24.09 23.61 -38.15
C ARG A 104 23.13 24.36 -37.21
N ALA A 105 22.79 25.60 -37.54
CA ALA A 105 21.65 26.29 -36.93
C ALA A 105 20.34 25.55 -37.28
N ALA A 106 19.44 25.44 -36.31
CA ALA A 106 18.11 24.87 -36.48
C ALA A 106 17.10 25.99 -36.79
N THR A 107 16.09 25.71 -37.63
CA THR A 107 15.00 26.66 -37.87
C THR A 107 13.92 26.56 -36.78
N GLU A 108 13.04 27.57 -36.67
CA GLU A 108 11.95 27.56 -35.69
C GLU A 108 11.01 26.36 -35.88
N GLU A 109 10.77 25.95 -37.14
CA GLU A 109 9.96 24.78 -37.49
C GLU A 109 10.60 23.48 -36.95
N GLN A 110 11.93 23.37 -36.99
CA GLN A 110 12.64 22.19 -36.50
C GLN A 110 12.57 22.10 -34.97
N LEU A 111 12.75 23.22 -34.26
CA LEU A 111 12.59 23.27 -32.80
C LEU A 111 11.15 22.98 -32.37
N LYS A 112 10.16 23.55 -33.08
CA LYS A 112 8.73 23.31 -32.85
C LYS A 112 8.33 21.86 -33.11
N SER A 113 8.90 21.23 -34.13
CA SER A 113 8.70 19.80 -34.41
C SER A 113 9.28 18.94 -33.28
N ALA A 114 10.51 19.23 -32.83
CA ALA A 114 11.19 18.46 -31.79
C ALA A 114 10.48 18.54 -30.43
N ILE A 115 10.03 19.74 -30.01
CA ILE A 115 9.33 19.94 -28.74
C ILE A 115 7.99 19.20 -28.73
N THR A 116 7.24 19.23 -29.84
CA THR A 116 5.90 18.63 -29.88
C THR A 116 5.94 17.09 -29.82
N SER A 117 6.86 16.46 -30.55
CA SER A 117 6.99 15.00 -30.55
C SER A 117 7.63 14.47 -29.27
N ASN A 118 8.75 15.05 -28.83
CA ASN A 118 9.59 14.44 -27.79
C ASN A 118 9.00 14.55 -26.37
N ILE A 119 7.99 15.41 -26.17
CA ILE A 119 7.26 15.51 -24.89
C ILE A 119 6.08 14.52 -24.85
N THR A 120 5.45 14.23 -25.99
CA THR A 120 4.23 13.43 -26.03
C THR A 120 4.49 11.97 -26.39
N GLU A 121 5.40 11.66 -27.32
CA GLU A 121 5.85 10.30 -27.63
C GLU A 121 7.07 9.91 -26.76
N VAL A 122 6.86 9.02 -25.80
CA VAL A 122 7.94 8.40 -25.02
C VAL A 122 8.11 6.93 -25.44
N VAL A 123 9.17 6.28 -24.96
CA VAL A 123 9.38 4.84 -25.15
C VAL A 123 9.11 4.11 -23.83
N ASP A 124 8.27 3.08 -23.85
CA ASP A 124 7.96 2.27 -22.67
C ASP A 124 9.07 1.24 -22.36
N GLY A 125 8.92 0.49 -21.26
CA GLY A 125 9.87 -0.56 -20.86
C GLY A 125 10.00 -1.73 -21.84
N ASN A 126 9.10 -1.83 -22.82
CA ASN A 126 9.10 -2.86 -23.87
C ASN A 126 9.68 -2.33 -25.20
N GLY A 127 10.07 -1.05 -25.27
CA GLY A 127 10.59 -0.41 -26.49
C GLY A 127 9.50 0.16 -27.41
N ASN A 128 8.22 0.13 -27.02
CA ASN A 128 7.14 0.70 -27.83
C ASN A 128 7.10 2.22 -27.67
N LYS A 129 6.80 2.92 -28.76
CA LYS A 129 6.41 4.33 -28.69
C LYS A 129 5.00 4.46 -28.12
N VAL A 130 4.88 5.15 -26.99
CA VAL A 130 3.62 5.42 -26.30
C VAL A 130 3.38 6.92 -26.27
N ASN A 131 2.22 7.36 -26.76
CA ASN A 131 1.82 8.76 -26.61
C ASN A 131 1.16 8.96 -25.24
N ILE A 132 1.74 9.80 -24.38
CA ILE A 132 1.25 10.06 -23.02
C ILE A 132 -0.18 10.62 -23.02
N VAL A 133 -0.56 11.41 -24.04
CA VAL A 133 -1.92 11.94 -24.15
C VAL A 133 -2.92 10.81 -24.39
N ASP A 134 -2.56 9.83 -25.23
CA ASP A 134 -3.41 8.69 -25.58
C ASP A 134 -3.52 7.64 -24.47
N GLN A 135 -2.70 7.72 -23.42
CA GLN A 135 -2.85 6.93 -22.19
C GLN A 135 -3.80 7.58 -21.17
N ILE A 136 -4.07 8.89 -21.30
CA ILE A 136 -4.85 9.67 -20.33
C ILE A 136 -6.23 10.05 -20.89
N VAL A 137 -6.28 10.38 -22.18
CA VAL A 137 -7.46 10.84 -22.91
C VAL A 137 -7.74 9.93 -24.09
N ASN A 138 -8.98 9.45 -24.18
CA ASN A 138 -9.42 8.63 -25.29
C ASN A 138 -9.75 9.53 -26.49
N LYS A 139 -8.86 9.54 -27.50
CA LYS A 139 -9.08 10.30 -28.74
C LYS A 139 -10.09 9.67 -29.70
N ASN A 140 -10.42 8.39 -29.54
CA ASN A 140 -11.38 7.69 -30.41
C ASN A 140 -12.26 6.73 -29.60
N PRO A 141 -13.23 7.26 -28.82
CA PRO A 141 -14.10 6.43 -27.99
C PRO A 141 -14.97 5.48 -28.82
N ASP A 142 -14.82 4.19 -28.58
CA ASP A 142 -15.59 3.13 -29.24
C ASP A 142 -15.93 2.02 -28.24
N ASN A 143 -17.21 1.93 -27.88
CA ASN A 143 -17.76 0.91 -26.99
C ASN A 143 -17.51 -0.54 -27.46
N LYS A 144 -17.20 -0.76 -28.75
CA LYS A 144 -16.92 -2.07 -29.33
C LYS A 144 -15.41 -2.37 -29.48
N ASN A 145 -14.54 -1.42 -29.16
CA ASN A 145 -13.09 -1.64 -29.11
C ASN A 145 -12.70 -2.37 -27.81
N GLN A 146 -12.65 -3.70 -27.88
CA GLN A 146 -12.30 -4.55 -26.74
C GLN A 146 -10.85 -4.36 -26.23
N ASP A 147 -9.99 -3.75 -27.03
CA ASP A 147 -8.58 -3.48 -26.70
C ASP A 147 -8.38 -2.06 -26.12
N SER A 148 -9.45 -1.27 -25.96
CA SER A 148 -9.36 0.07 -25.37
C SER A 148 -8.93 0.02 -23.90
N LEU A 149 -7.93 0.84 -23.55
CA LEU A 149 -7.48 1.07 -22.18
C LEU A 149 -8.53 1.82 -21.33
N PHE A 150 -9.54 2.41 -21.98
CA PHE A 150 -10.62 3.18 -21.34
C PHE A 150 -11.93 2.39 -21.23
N LEU A 151 -11.90 1.10 -21.55
CA LEU A 151 -13.08 0.24 -21.58
C LEU A 151 -13.54 -0.13 -20.17
N THR A 152 -14.85 -0.09 -19.96
CA THR A 152 -15.48 -0.60 -18.73
C THR A 152 -16.61 -1.57 -19.08
N TYR A 153 -16.84 -2.53 -18.21
CA TYR A 153 -17.91 -3.52 -18.35
C TYR A 153 -19.17 -2.99 -17.64
N ASP A 154 -20.29 -2.93 -18.35
CA ASP A 154 -21.51 -2.37 -17.78
C ASP A 154 -22.13 -3.33 -16.76
N LYS A 155 -22.53 -2.78 -15.60
CA LYS A 155 -23.05 -3.53 -14.43
C LYS A 155 -24.29 -4.39 -14.66
N LYS A 156 -24.88 -4.31 -15.85
CA LYS A 156 -25.97 -5.16 -16.35
C LYS A 156 -25.94 -5.17 -17.88
N GLY A 157 -26.48 -6.23 -18.48
CA GLY A 157 -26.63 -6.32 -19.94
C GLY A 157 -25.42 -6.88 -20.69
N GLN A 158 -24.28 -7.11 -20.02
CA GLN A 158 -23.06 -7.72 -20.58
C GLN A 158 -22.41 -6.94 -21.74
N GLU A 159 -22.76 -5.66 -21.89
CA GLU A 159 -22.15 -4.73 -22.83
C GLU A 159 -20.93 -4.01 -22.20
N THR A 160 -20.20 -3.30 -23.04
CA THR A 160 -19.06 -2.45 -22.67
C THR A 160 -19.33 -1.00 -23.02
N THR A 161 -18.89 -0.09 -22.14
CA THR A 161 -18.84 1.34 -22.44
C THR A 161 -17.40 1.82 -22.35
N ASP A 162 -16.93 2.46 -23.41
CA ASP A 162 -15.61 3.07 -23.51
C ASP A 162 -15.67 4.52 -22.99
N ARG A 163 -14.69 4.92 -22.18
CA ARG A 163 -14.72 6.20 -21.44
C ARG A 163 -13.80 7.24 -22.09
N LEU A 164 -14.02 8.51 -21.77
CA LEU A 164 -13.28 9.63 -22.40
C LEU A 164 -11.88 9.83 -21.79
N THR A 165 -11.66 9.39 -20.55
CA THR A 165 -10.37 9.49 -19.85
C THR A 165 -10.13 8.31 -18.93
N ILE A 166 -8.85 8.08 -18.57
CA ILE A 166 -8.48 7.01 -17.65
C ILE A 166 -9.09 7.24 -16.25
N GLY A 167 -9.21 8.49 -15.81
CA GLY A 167 -9.88 8.84 -14.55
C GLY A 167 -11.38 8.49 -14.54
N GLN A 168 -12.08 8.68 -15.65
CA GLN A 168 -13.48 8.23 -15.79
C GLN A 168 -13.58 6.69 -15.77
N THR A 169 -12.64 6.01 -16.43
CA THR A 169 -12.54 4.54 -16.48
C THR A 169 -12.40 3.97 -15.08
N VAL A 170 -11.39 4.43 -14.32
CA VAL A 170 -11.12 4.00 -12.95
C VAL A 170 -12.30 4.30 -12.02
N GLN A 171 -12.87 5.51 -12.07
CA GLN A 171 -14.03 5.85 -11.23
C GLN A 171 -15.29 5.03 -11.57
N LYS A 172 -15.48 4.67 -12.84
CA LYS A 172 -16.58 3.79 -13.25
C LYS A 172 -16.36 2.35 -12.81
N MET A 173 -15.15 1.81 -12.93
CA MET A 173 -14.78 0.53 -12.34
C MET A 173 -14.98 0.50 -10.82
N ASN A 174 -14.67 1.60 -10.13
CA ASN A 174 -14.77 1.72 -8.68
C ASN A 174 -16.23 1.80 -8.17
N THR A 175 -17.19 2.25 -8.99
CA THR A 175 -18.59 2.49 -8.57
C THR A 175 -19.62 1.56 -9.21
N ASP A 176 -19.43 1.18 -10.48
CA ASP A 176 -20.29 0.22 -11.20
C ASP A 176 -19.66 -1.19 -11.26
N GLY A 177 -18.41 -1.34 -10.82
CA GLY A 177 -17.71 -2.61 -10.69
C GLY A 177 -16.76 -2.96 -11.85
N ILE A 178 -15.97 -4.01 -11.65
CA ILE A 178 -15.09 -4.60 -12.65
C ILE A 178 -15.75 -5.82 -13.29
N LYS A 179 -15.18 -6.34 -14.38
CA LYS A 179 -15.66 -7.57 -15.02
C LYS A 179 -15.87 -8.69 -13.98
N PHE A 180 -17.04 -9.31 -14.00
CA PHE A 180 -17.52 -10.35 -13.07
C PHE A 180 -17.90 -9.88 -11.65
N PHE A 181 -17.55 -8.65 -11.23
CA PHE A 181 -17.84 -8.13 -9.89
C PHE A 181 -18.61 -6.80 -10.00
N HIS A 182 -19.95 -6.91 -10.04
CA HIS A 182 -20.84 -5.75 -10.17
C HIS A 182 -21.86 -5.72 -9.03
N THR A 183 -21.94 -4.59 -8.32
CA THR A 183 -23.02 -4.28 -7.38
C THR A 183 -23.88 -3.18 -7.98
N ASN A 184 -25.15 -3.46 -8.27
CA ASN A 184 -26.07 -2.43 -8.74
C ASN A 184 -26.65 -1.65 -7.55
N ALA A 185 -25.85 -0.72 -7.02
CA ALA A 185 -26.20 0.07 -5.85
C ALA A 185 -27.35 1.06 -6.11
N ASP A 186 -28.09 1.36 -5.03
CA ASP A 186 -29.02 2.48 -4.96
C ASP A 186 -28.29 3.76 -4.48
N THR A 187 -29.03 4.78 -4.05
CA THR A 187 -28.47 6.02 -3.48
C THR A 187 -28.78 6.16 -1.99
N SER A 188 -28.91 5.05 -1.27
CA SER A 188 -29.10 5.05 0.18
C SER A 188 -27.83 5.53 0.92
N LYS A 189 -27.96 5.71 2.24
CA LYS A 189 -26.83 5.92 3.16
C LYS A 189 -26.67 4.64 3.99
N GLY A 190 -25.47 4.09 4.07
CA GLY A 190 -25.18 2.92 4.90
C GLY A 190 -25.15 3.23 6.40
N ASP A 191 -25.23 2.20 7.22
CA ASP A 191 -25.36 2.30 8.68
C ASP A 191 -24.14 2.98 9.34
N LEU A 192 -22.95 2.76 8.78
CA LEU A 192 -21.67 3.13 9.39
C LEU A 192 -21.09 4.47 8.91
N GLY A 193 -21.60 5.05 7.82
CA GLY A 193 -20.88 6.11 7.10
C GLY A 193 -21.75 6.97 6.18
N THR A 194 -21.11 7.68 5.25
CA THR A 194 -21.80 8.53 4.25
C THR A 194 -22.17 7.80 2.96
N THR A 195 -21.47 6.70 2.65
CA THR A 195 -21.74 5.82 1.50
C THR A 195 -22.64 4.65 1.91
N ASN A 196 -23.24 3.98 0.93
CA ASN A 196 -23.88 2.67 1.06
C ASN A 196 -22.93 1.52 0.68
N ASP A 197 -21.62 1.72 0.90
CA ASP A 197 -20.59 0.73 0.59
C ASP A 197 -20.68 -0.49 1.52
N SER A 198 -20.03 -1.57 1.10
CA SER A 198 -19.65 -2.67 1.97
C SER A 198 -18.59 -2.23 3.00
N SER A 199 -18.51 -2.92 4.13
CA SER A 199 -17.52 -2.66 5.18
C SER A 199 -16.97 -3.98 5.72
N ALA A 200 -15.70 -4.26 5.44
CA ALA A 200 -15.00 -5.47 5.88
C ALA A 200 -14.18 -5.18 7.16
N GLY A 201 -14.85 -5.05 8.31
CA GLY A 201 -14.23 -4.60 9.56
C GLY A 201 -13.35 -5.64 10.25
N GLY A 202 -13.70 -6.93 10.17
CA GLY A 202 -12.94 -8.01 10.82
C GLY A 202 -11.66 -8.38 10.07
N LEU A 203 -10.63 -8.87 10.78
CA LEU A 203 -9.41 -9.32 10.13
C LEU A 203 -9.68 -10.54 9.22
N ASN A 204 -9.13 -10.56 8.02
CA ASN A 204 -9.38 -11.59 6.99
C ASN A 204 -10.88 -11.74 6.58
N SER A 205 -11.71 -10.74 6.86
CA SER A 205 -13.12 -10.76 6.47
C SER A 205 -13.34 -10.42 5.00
N THR A 206 -14.55 -10.67 4.50
CA THR A 206 -15.00 -10.23 3.17
C THR A 206 -16.42 -9.70 3.26
N ALA A 207 -16.62 -8.47 2.79
CA ALA A 207 -17.92 -7.83 2.68
C ALA A 207 -18.20 -7.48 1.21
N VAL A 208 -19.37 -7.84 0.68
CA VAL A 208 -19.74 -7.61 -0.73
C VAL A 208 -21.21 -7.22 -0.84
N GLY A 209 -21.46 -6.04 -1.40
CA GLY A 209 -22.81 -5.54 -1.67
C GLY A 209 -23.17 -4.27 -0.89
N VAL A 210 -24.30 -3.68 -1.25
CA VAL A 210 -24.79 -2.43 -0.66
C VAL A 210 -25.04 -2.61 0.84
N ASN A 211 -24.43 -1.76 1.67
CA ASN A 211 -24.56 -1.83 3.14
C ASN A 211 -24.23 -3.22 3.74
N ALA A 212 -23.41 -4.02 3.06
CA ALA A 212 -22.95 -5.32 3.56
C ALA A 212 -21.84 -5.11 4.60
N ILE A 213 -22.07 -5.50 5.85
CA ILE A 213 -21.21 -5.15 6.98
C ILE A 213 -20.65 -6.42 7.65
N VAL A 214 -19.33 -6.52 7.70
CA VAL A 214 -18.63 -7.30 8.72
C VAL A 214 -18.16 -6.35 9.81
N ALA A 215 -18.53 -6.60 11.06
CA ALA A 215 -18.16 -5.73 12.19
C ALA A 215 -16.65 -5.80 12.52
N ASP A 216 -16.14 -4.76 13.19
CA ASP A 216 -14.81 -4.82 13.80
C ASP A 216 -14.71 -5.99 14.80
N GLY A 217 -13.60 -6.71 14.78
CA GLY A 217 -13.39 -7.94 15.54
C GLY A 217 -14.17 -9.18 15.08
N ALA A 218 -15.02 -9.10 14.04
CA ALA A 218 -15.66 -10.27 13.42
C ALA A 218 -14.72 -10.96 12.42
N ASP A 219 -13.59 -11.45 12.95
CA ASP A 219 -12.49 -12.01 12.16
C ASP A 219 -12.92 -13.23 11.33
N SER A 220 -12.39 -13.35 10.11
CA SER A 220 -12.68 -14.40 9.13
C SER A 220 -14.15 -14.57 8.76
N ALA A 221 -14.98 -13.55 8.98
CA ALA A 221 -16.41 -13.56 8.64
C ALA A 221 -16.70 -13.08 7.21
N LEU A 222 -17.87 -13.46 6.70
CA LEU A 222 -18.34 -13.20 5.34
C LEU A 222 -19.71 -12.51 5.36
N ALA A 223 -19.84 -11.35 4.72
CA ALA A 223 -21.13 -10.68 4.48
C ALA A 223 -21.34 -10.47 2.97
N VAL A 224 -22.40 -11.04 2.39
CA VAL A 224 -22.71 -10.94 0.95
C VAL A 224 -24.18 -10.63 0.73
N GLY A 225 -24.50 -9.42 0.26
CA GLY A 225 -25.85 -9.00 -0.07
C GLY A 225 -26.31 -7.74 0.67
N HIS A 226 -27.42 -7.17 0.19
CA HIS A 226 -27.97 -5.90 0.66
C HIS A 226 -28.32 -5.95 2.16
N ASP A 227 -27.78 -5.05 2.97
CA ASP A 227 -27.93 -5.04 4.44
C ASP A 227 -27.47 -6.32 5.17
N SER A 228 -26.68 -7.20 4.54
CA SER A 228 -26.14 -8.38 5.23
C SER A 228 -25.18 -7.93 6.35
N LYS A 229 -25.24 -8.59 7.52
CA LYS A 229 -24.48 -8.17 8.70
C LYS A 229 -23.89 -9.35 9.46
N ALA A 230 -22.58 -9.53 9.36
CA ALA A 230 -21.81 -10.53 10.09
C ALA A 230 -21.08 -9.86 11.26
N THR A 231 -21.41 -10.21 12.51
CA THR A 231 -20.77 -9.63 13.71
C THR A 231 -20.12 -10.65 14.62
N GLY A 232 -20.33 -11.95 14.38
CA GLY A 232 -19.58 -13.00 15.05
C GLY A 232 -18.30 -13.34 14.28
N LYS A 233 -17.28 -13.86 14.97
CA LYS A 233 -16.09 -14.42 14.30
C LYS A 233 -16.48 -15.66 13.50
N GLU A 234 -15.82 -15.88 12.37
CA GLU A 234 -16.03 -17.04 11.49
C GLU A 234 -17.50 -17.19 11.03
N SER A 235 -18.27 -16.10 11.04
CA SER A 235 -19.70 -16.10 10.71
C SER A 235 -19.95 -15.82 9.23
N ILE A 236 -21.10 -16.25 8.72
CA ILE A 236 -21.51 -16.15 7.31
C ILE A 236 -22.89 -15.53 7.24
N ALA A 237 -23.02 -14.34 6.66
CA ALA A 237 -24.28 -13.67 6.35
C ALA A 237 -24.43 -13.52 4.83
N ILE A 238 -25.40 -14.20 4.21
CA ILE A 238 -25.63 -14.17 2.76
C ILE A 238 -27.10 -13.88 2.45
N GLY A 239 -27.36 -12.84 1.68
CA GLY A 239 -28.69 -12.43 1.24
C GLY A 239 -29.18 -11.13 1.88
N LYS A 240 -30.46 -10.78 1.68
CA LYS A 240 -30.96 -9.44 2.01
C LYS A 240 -31.30 -9.32 3.50
N GLY A 241 -30.58 -8.49 4.24
CA GLY A 241 -30.82 -8.29 5.68
C GLY A 241 -30.55 -9.54 6.52
N ALA A 242 -29.71 -10.45 6.04
CA ALA A 242 -29.27 -11.61 6.80
C ALA A 242 -28.26 -11.18 7.88
N GLU A 243 -28.54 -11.49 9.14
CA GLU A 243 -27.71 -11.17 10.30
C GLU A 243 -27.14 -12.46 10.92
N ALA A 244 -25.80 -12.52 11.05
CA ALA A 244 -25.06 -13.62 11.66
C ALA A 244 -24.17 -13.05 12.78
N THR A 245 -24.65 -13.10 14.02
CA THR A 245 -24.05 -12.35 15.15
C THR A 245 -23.36 -13.23 16.19
N GLY A 246 -23.65 -14.54 16.22
CA GLY A 246 -22.96 -15.52 17.07
C GLY A 246 -21.62 -15.98 16.47
N LEU A 247 -20.72 -16.50 17.32
CA LEU A 247 -19.48 -17.17 16.87
C LEU A 247 -19.84 -18.35 15.95
N GLN A 248 -19.16 -18.47 14.80
CA GLN A 248 -19.42 -19.51 13.79
C GLN A 248 -20.90 -19.60 13.35
N SER A 249 -21.63 -18.47 13.36
CA SER A 249 -23.04 -18.43 12.97
C SER A 249 -23.24 -18.34 11.44
N ILE A 250 -24.27 -19.00 10.90
CA ILE A 250 -24.56 -19.06 9.46
C ILE A 250 -25.98 -18.54 9.19
N SER A 251 -26.14 -17.42 8.48
CA SER A 251 -27.42 -16.78 8.16
C SER A 251 -27.55 -16.60 6.65
N ILE A 252 -28.35 -17.45 5.98
CA ILE A 252 -28.45 -17.50 4.52
C ILE A 252 -29.91 -17.32 4.07
N GLY A 253 -30.19 -16.25 3.34
CA GLY A 253 -31.52 -15.92 2.80
C GLY A 253 -31.92 -14.48 3.11
N THR A 254 -33.18 -14.24 3.43
CA THR A 254 -33.72 -12.88 3.66
C THR A 254 -34.11 -12.71 5.13
N GLY A 255 -33.67 -11.63 5.76
CA GLY A 255 -34.12 -11.24 7.11
C GLY A 255 -33.81 -12.21 8.26
N ASN A 256 -33.02 -13.26 8.03
CA ASN A 256 -32.64 -14.23 9.05
C ASN A 256 -31.76 -13.59 10.12
N LYS A 257 -31.90 -14.00 11.39
CA LYS A 257 -31.11 -13.48 12.52
C LYS A 257 -30.60 -14.63 13.36
N VAL A 258 -29.30 -14.91 13.29
CA VAL A 258 -28.65 -16.01 13.99
C VAL A 258 -27.72 -15.45 15.07
N LYS A 259 -28.17 -15.51 16.33
CA LYS A 259 -27.41 -15.03 17.50
C LYS A 259 -26.72 -16.14 18.26
N GLY A 260 -27.20 -17.37 18.17
CA GLY A 260 -26.56 -18.52 18.81
C GLY A 260 -25.17 -18.80 18.24
N ASP A 261 -24.26 -19.25 19.09
CA ASP A 261 -22.93 -19.70 18.67
C ASP A 261 -23.03 -21.10 18.03
N HIS A 262 -22.24 -21.36 16.99
CA HIS A 262 -22.20 -22.62 16.22
C HIS A 262 -23.58 -23.00 15.61
N SER A 263 -24.41 -21.99 15.31
CA SER A 263 -25.81 -22.13 14.88
C SER A 263 -26.03 -21.64 13.44
N GLY A 264 -27.17 -21.99 12.83
CA GLY A 264 -27.49 -21.50 11.49
C GLY A 264 -28.97 -21.41 11.11
N ALA A 265 -29.27 -20.54 10.14
CA ALA A 265 -30.58 -20.36 9.52
C ALA A 265 -30.44 -20.28 8.00
N ILE A 266 -31.23 -21.09 7.28
CA ILE A 266 -31.36 -21.06 5.82
C ILE A 266 -32.85 -20.91 5.47
N GLY A 267 -33.28 -19.72 5.01
CA GLY A 267 -34.70 -19.43 4.76
C GLY A 267 -35.05 -17.94 4.69
N ASP A 268 -36.32 -17.61 4.93
CA ASP A 268 -36.85 -16.23 4.91
C ASP A 268 -38.13 -16.06 5.77
N PRO A 269 -38.16 -15.16 6.77
CA PRO A 269 -37.09 -14.87 7.72
C PRO A 269 -37.16 -15.83 8.92
N THR A 270 -36.03 -16.14 9.53
CA THR A 270 -35.92 -17.09 10.65
C THR A 270 -34.97 -16.56 11.73
N ILE A 271 -35.34 -16.75 13.00
CA ILE A 271 -34.54 -16.33 14.17
C ILE A 271 -33.98 -17.58 14.87
N VAL A 272 -32.67 -17.61 15.12
CA VAL A 272 -31.99 -18.68 15.85
C VAL A 272 -31.13 -18.06 16.95
N ASP A 273 -31.66 -18.04 18.16
CA ASP A 273 -30.99 -17.50 19.36
C ASP A 273 -30.31 -18.59 20.19
N GLY A 274 -30.73 -19.84 20.07
CA GLY A 274 -30.07 -20.98 20.72
C GLY A 274 -28.76 -21.38 20.04
N SER A 275 -27.76 -21.79 20.82
CA SER A 275 -26.45 -22.27 20.36
C SER A 275 -26.48 -23.73 19.92
N ASN A 276 -25.58 -24.12 19.00
CA ASN A 276 -25.56 -25.44 18.33
C ASN A 276 -26.87 -25.80 17.60
N SER A 277 -27.66 -24.80 17.19
CA SER A 277 -29.01 -24.98 16.67
C SER A 277 -29.13 -24.56 15.20
N TYR A 278 -29.88 -25.33 14.42
CA TYR A 278 -30.02 -25.09 12.98
C TYR A 278 -31.48 -25.05 12.55
N SER A 279 -31.82 -24.15 11.64
CA SER A 279 -33.15 -24.07 11.02
C SER A 279 -33.06 -23.97 9.51
N VAL A 280 -33.80 -24.83 8.82
CA VAL A 280 -34.04 -24.75 7.37
C VAL A 280 -35.52 -24.49 7.14
N GLY A 281 -35.83 -23.33 6.58
CA GLY A 281 -37.18 -22.83 6.31
C GLY A 281 -37.51 -21.49 6.99
N ASN A 282 -38.80 -21.17 6.98
CA ASN A 282 -39.31 -19.79 6.99
C ASN A 282 -40.18 -19.49 8.21
N ASN A 283 -40.06 -18.30 8.79
CA ASN A 283 -40.81 -17.85 9.97
C ASN A 283 -40.60 -18.73 11.21
N ASN A 284 -39.40 -19.33 11.35
CA ASN A 284 -39.06 -20.14 12.51
C ASN A 284 -38.42 -19.28 13.62
N GLN A 285 -38.60 -19.69 14.87
CA GLN A 285 -37.98 -19.08 16.04
C GLN A 285 -37.39 -20.18 16.94
N VAL A 286 -36.07 -20.33 16.90
CA VAL A 286 -35.32 -21.36 17.64
C VAL A 286 -34.59 -20.71 18.81
N LEU A 287 -35.24 -20.71 19.97
CA LEU A 287 -34.72 -20.11 21.21
C LEU A 287 -33.95 -21.10 22.09
N THR A 288 -33.88 -22.37 21.69
CA THR A 288 -33.30 -23.46 22.50
C THR A 288 -32.04 -24.01 21.83
N ASN A 289 -31.11 -24.48 22.66
CA ASN A 289 -29.82 -25.03 22.22
C ASN A 289 -29.95 -26.46 21.67
N ASP A 290 -28.97 -26.86 20.86
CA ASP A 290 -28.83 -28.22 20.32
C ASP A 290 -30.08 -28.66 19.51
N THR A 291 -30.80 -27.70 18.92
CA THR A 291 -32.12 -27.90 18.32
C THR A 291 -32.05 -27.82 16.80
N PHE A 292 -32.67 -28.78 16.11
CA PHE A 292 -32.78 -28.78 14.66
C PHE A 292 -34.23 -28.54 14.19
N VAL A 293 -34.41 -27.65 13.21
CA VAL A 293 -35.71 -27.38 12.59
C VAL A 293 -35.61 -27.54 11.08
N LEU A 294 -36.51 -28.33 10.51
CA LEU A 294 -36.72 -28.44 9.06
C LEU A 294 -38.22 -28.27 8.79
N GLY A 295 -38.65 -27.03 8.61
CA GLY A 295 -40.06 -26.67 8.61
C GLY A 295 -40.26 -25.16 8.50
N ASN A 296 -41.53 -24.73 8.57
CA ASN A 296 -41.90 -23.31 8.54
C ASN A 296 -42.84 -23.02 9.72
N ASN A 297 -42.88 -21.78 10.20
CA ASN A 297 -43.75 -21.34 11.30
C ASN A 297 -43.53 -22.12 12.62
N VAL A 298 -42.33 -22.64 12.85
CA VAL A 298 -41.95 -23.38 14.07
C VAL A 298 -41.46 -22.41 15.13
N THR A 299 -42.24 -22.19 16.18
CA THR A 299 -41.92 -21.27 17.28
C THR A 299 -41.82 -21.93 18.66
N LYS A 300 -42.17 -23.22 18.76
CA LYS A 300 -42.09 -24.00 20.00
C LYS A 300 -41.02 -25.09 19.84
N THR A 301 -39.96 -24.98 20.63
CA THR A 301 -38.81 -25.89 20.63
C THR A 301 -38.39 -26.23 22.06
N VAL A 302 -37.73 -27.38 22.23
CA VAL A 302 -37.10 -27.82 23.50
C VAL A 302 -35.63 -28.11 23.19
N ALA A 303 -34.71 -27.87 24.13
CA ALA A 303 -33.29 -28.14 23.89
C ALA A 303 -33.06 -29.62 23.49
N GLY A 304 -32.24 -29.84 22.46
CA GLY A 304 -32.01 -31.16 21.88
C GLY A 304 -33.15 -31.71 21.00
N SER A 305 -34.17 -30.89 20.66
CA SER A 305 -35.32 -31.33 19.84
C SER A 305 -35.05 -31.30 18.34
N VAL A 306 -35.83 -32.09 17.59
CA VAL A 306 -35.84 -32.06 16.12
C VAL A 306 -37.27 -31.80 15.65
N VAL A 307 -37.54 -30.64 15.05
CA VAL A 307 -38.89 -30.26 14.61
C VAL A 307 -39.00 -30.34 13.09
N LEU A 308 -39.93 -31.17 12.60
CA LEU A 308 -40.08 -31.52 11.19
C LEU A 308 -41.46 -31.09 10.66
N GLY A 309 -41.47 -30.26 9.62
CA GLY A 309 -42.65 -29.84 8.89
C GLY A 309 -43.27 -28.51 9.35
N ASN A 310 -44.12 -27.94 8.49
CA ASN A 310 -44.81 -26.67 8.75
C ASN A 310 -45.72 -26.73 9.99
N GLY A 311 -45.59 -25.76 10.91
CA GLY A 311 -46.41 -25.62 12.11
C GLY A 311 -46.22 -26.72 13.17
N SER A 312 -45.16 -27.53 13.07
CA SER A 312 -44.81 -28.51 14.11
C SER A 312 -44.26 -27.83 15.37
N ALA A 313 -44.38 -28.50 16.52
CA ALA A 313 -43.97 -27.97 17.82
C ALA A 313 -43.34 -29.07 18.68
N ALA A 314 -42.10 -28.89 19.12
CA ALA A 314 -41.56 -29.68 20.22
C ALA A 314 -41.95 -28.99 21.54
N THR A 315 -42.73 -29.70 22.36
CA THR A 315 -43.22 -29.24 23.66
C THR A 315 -42.85 -30.18 24.81
N THR A 316 -42.17 -31.28 24.51
CA THR A 316 -41.74 -32.31 25.46
C THR A 316 -40.23 -32.53 25.39
N GLY A 317 -39.63 -32.82 26.56
CA GLY A 317 -38.19 -33.03 26.73
C GLY A 317 -37.87 -34.34 27.42
N ALA A 318 -36.79 -34.37 28.19
CA ALA A 318 -36.38 -35.51 28.99
C ALA A 318 -37.38 -35.87 30.11
N GLY A 319 -37.41 -37.14 30.53
CA GLY A 319 -38.21 -37.61 31.66
C GLY A 319 -39.67 -37.95 31.37
N VAL A 320 -40.09 -37.97 30.10
CA VAL A 320 -41.46 -38.34 29.72
C VAL A 320 -41.59 -39.86 29.73
N ALA A 321 -42.31 -40.39 30.72
CA ALA A 321 -42.56 -41.82 30.87
C ALA A 321 -43.46 -42.35 29.73
N GLY A 322 -43.07 -43.50 29.17
CA GLY A 322 -43.88 -44.19 28.17
C GLY A 322 -45.20 -44.75 28.74
N TYR A 323 -46.21 -44.89 27.89
CA TYR A 323 -47.49 -45.50 28.28
C TYR A 323 -47.30 -46.99 28.62
N ALA A 324 -47.76 -47.41 29.79
CA ALA A 324 -47.72 -48.81 30.23
C ALA A 324 -49.10 -49.27 30.71
N LEU A 325 -49.52 -50.47 30.30
CA LEU A 325 -50.77 -51.07 30.78
C LEU A 325 -50.69 -51.35 32.29
N SER A 326 -51.77 -51.06 33.01
CA SER A 326 -51.86 -51.35 34.45
C SER A 326 -51.59 -52.83 34.78
N ALA A 327 -52.08 -53.73 33.92
CA ALA A 327 -51.90 -55.18 34.03
C ALA A 327 -50.57 -55.73 33.47
N ALA A 328 -49.69 -54.90 32.89
CA ALA A 328 -48.39 -55.36 32.37
C ALA A 328 -47.46 -55.86 33.50
N THR A 329 -46.53 -56.77 33.17
CA THR A 329 -45.63 -57.35 34.16
C THR A 329 -44.60 -56.32 34.65
N THR A 330 -43.93 -56.63 35.78
CA THR A 330 -42.84 -55.79 36.30
C THR A 330 -41.67 -55.69 35.30
N ALA A 331 -41.40 -56.75 34.52
CA ALA A 331 -40.35 -56.76 33.51
C ALA A 331 -40.68 -55.81 32.36
N ASP A 332 -41.90 -55.88 31.82
CA ASP A 332 -42.34 -55.01 30.71
C ASP A 332 -42.36 -53.54 31.13
N LYS A 333 -42.84 -53.26 32.34
CA LYS A 333 -42.82 -51.90 32.92
C LYS A 333 -41.39 -51.36 33.10
N ALA A 334 -40.43 -52.22 33.45
CA ALA A 334 -39.02 -51.86 33.53
C ALA A 334 -38.41 -51.60 32.15
N ALA A 335 -38.76 -52.39 31.13
CA ALA A 335 -38.35 -52.17 29.73
C ALA A 335 -38.86 -50.81 29.21
N ILE A 336 -40.15 -50.52 29.37
CA ILE A 336 -40.76 -49.22 29.01
C ILE A 336 -40.10 -48.05 29.77
N SER A 337 -39.78 -48.24 31.06
CA SER A 337 -39.10 -47.20 31.86
C SER A 337 -37.67 -46.95 31.38
N LYS A 338 -36.99 -47.97 30.85
CA LYS A 338 -35.63 -47.86 30.30
C LYS A 338 -35.57 -47.03 29.01
N THR A 339 -36.70 -46.88 28.30
CA THR A 339 -36.83 -46.04 27.09
C THR A 339 -37.48 -44.69 27.35
N THR A 340 -37.52 -44.22 28.61
CA THR A 340 -37.94 -42.86 28.98
C THR A 340 -37.10 -41.82 28.22
N SER A 341 -37.73 -40.74 27.74
CA SER A 341 -37.03 -39.72 26.93
C SER A 341 -35.83 -39.11 27.66
N THR A 342 -34.74 -38.87 26.94
CA THR A 342 -33.48 -38.31 27.48
C THR A 342 -33.22 -36.87 27.05
N THR A 343 -33.94 -36.36 26.04
CA THR A 343 -33.74 -35.03 25.45
C THR A 343 -35.03 -34.52 24.79
N GLY A 344 -34.99 -33.38 24.10
CA GLY A 344 -36.09 -32.83 23.30
C GLY A 344 -36.68 -33.83 22.29
N ALA A 345 -37.99 -33.80 22.11
CA ALA A 345 -38.68 -34.72 21.22
C ALA A 345 -38.39 -34.49 19.72
N VAL A 346 -38.56 -35.55 18.91
CA VAL A 346 -38.71 -35.41 17.45
C VAL A 346 -40.18 -35.09 17.14
N ALA A 347 -40.47 -33.83 16.84
CA ALA A 347 -41.83 -33.33 16.63
C ALA A 347 -42.21 -33.28 15.15
N VAL A 348 -43.16 -34.14 14.74
CA VAL A 348 -43.72 -34.16 13.38
C VAL A 348 -45.08 -33.45 13.26
N GLY A 349 -45.53 -32.77 14.31
CA GLY A 349 -46.81 -32.06 14.38
C GLY A 349 -46.92 -31.18 15.63
N ASP A 350 -48.13 -30.72 15.93
CA ASP A 350 -48.51 -30.00 17.15
C ASP A 350 -49.95 -30.37 17.53
N GLU A 351 -50.11 -31.25 18.53
CA GLU A 351 -51.42 -31.69 19.04
C GLU A 351 -52.29 -30.51 19.51
N ALA A 352 -51.69 -29.52 20.19
CA ALA A 352 -52.41 -28.35 20.69
C ALA A 352 -52.97 -27.46 19.57
N SER A 353 -52.40 -27.58 18.36
CA SER A 353 -52.85 -26.90 17.13
C SER A 353 -53.61 -27.83 16.17
N GLY A 354 -53.87 -29.09 16.55
CA GLY A 354 -54.54 -30.08 15.70
C GLY A 354 -53.71 -30.58 14.50
N ILE A 355 -52.40 -30.39 14.51
CA ILE A 355 -51.50 -30.72 13.40
C ILE A 355 -50.89 -32.10 13.67
N TYR A 356 -51.23 -33.09 12.83
CA TYR A 356 -50.70 -34.45 12.91
C TYR A 356 -50.13 -34.88 11.56
N ARG A 357 -49.11 -35.75 11.58
CA ARG A 357 -48.54 -36.37 10.38
C ARG A 357 -48.40 -37.86 10.56
N GLN A 358 -48.71 -38.61 9.50
CA GLN A 358 -48.33 -40.01 9.41
C GLN A 358 -46.84 -40.10 9.12
N ILE A 359 -46.13 -40.94 9.88
CA ILE A 359 -44.77 -41.38 9.53
C ILE A 359 -44.94 -42.63 8.66
N THR A 360 -44.56 -42.55 7.39
CA THR A 360 -44.76 -43.63 6.40
C THR A 360 -43.42 -44.29 6.05
N GLY A 361 -43.47 -45.52 5.50
CA GLY A 361 -42.26 -46.28 5.18
C GLY A 361 -41.53 -46.88 6.40
N VAL A 362 -42.14 -46.88 7.58
CA VAL A 362 -41.54 -47.39 8.82
C VAL A 362 -41.42 -48.93 8.77
N ALA A 363 -40.19 -49.44 8.84
CA ALA A 363 -39.90 -50.87 8.95
C ALA A 363 -40.46 -51.44 10.27
N ALA A 364 -40.51 -52.77 10.41
CA ALA A 364 -40.93 -53.38 11.66
C ALA A 364 -39.83 -53.20 12.72
N GLY A 365 -40.17 -52.65 13.89
CA GLY A 365 -39.24 -52.50 15.01
C GLY A 365 -38.79 -53.85 15.57
N SER A 366 -37.55 -53.90 16.06
CA SER A 366 -36.85 -55.11 16.50
C SER A 366 -36.41 -55.07 17.97
N ALA A 367 -36.13 -53.89 18.50
CA ALA A 367 -35.75 -53.64 19.89
C ALA A 367 -36.77 -52.72 20.60
N ASP A 368 -36.70 -52.66 21.94
CA ASP A 368 -37.67 -51.94 22.80
C ASP A 368 -37.86 -50.45 22.44
N ALA A 369 -36.85 -49.82 21.84
CA ALA A 369 -36.85 -48.39 21.47
C ALA A 369 -37.20 -48.14 19.99
N ASP A 370 -37.44 -49.18 19.18
CA ASP A 370 -37.78 -49.03 17.77
C ASP A 370 -39.26 -48.65 17.58
N ALA A 371 -39.55 -47.84 16.57
CA ALA A 371 -40.92 -47.47 16.25
C ALA A 371 -41.73 -48.67 15.72
N VAL A 372 -42.85 -48.97 16.37
CA VAL A 372 -43.77 -50.05 15.97
C VAL A 372 -44.59 -49.62 14.74
N ASN A 373 -44.65 -50.46 13.70
CA ASN A 373 -45.47 -50.19 12.52
C ASN A 373 -46.84 -50.89 12.57
N VAL A 374 -47.73 -50.48 11.65
CA VAL A 374 -49.12 -50.99 11.59
C VAL A 374 -49.21 -52.50 11.32
N ALA A 375 -48.19 -53.11 10.70
CA ALA A 375 -48.17 -54.55 10.45
C ALA A 375 -47.95 -55.35 11.75
N GLN A 376 -47.07 -54.88 12.63
CA GLN A 376 -46.85 -55.49 13.96
C GLN A 376 -48.11 -55.40 14.82
N LEU A 377 -48.78 -54.25 14.85
CA LEU A 377 -50.04 -54.09 15.59
C LEU A 377 -51.16 -55.00 15.03
N LYS A 378 -51.26 -55.15 13.70
CA LYS A 378 -52.18 -56.10 13.07
C LYS A 378 -51.86 -57.55 13.42
N ALA A 379 -50.59 -57.93 13.53
CA ALA A 379 -50.18 -59.28 13.94
C ALA A 379 -50.65 -59.60 15.37
N VAL A 380 -50.53 -58.66 16.31
CA VAL A 380 -51.07 -58.80 17.67
C VAL A 380 -52.60 -58.96 17.65
N GLY A 381 -53.32 -58.13 16.88
CA GLY A 381 -54.77 -58.26 16.72
C GLY A 381 -55.19 -59.63 16.18
N ASN A 382 -54.51 -60.13 15.14
CA ASN A 382 -54.77 -61.46 14.59
C ASN A 382 -54.51 -62.57 15.61
N GLN A 383 -53.44 -62.47 16.41
CA GLN A 383 -53.12 -63.46 17.45
C GLN A 383 -54.21 -63.53 18.53
N VAL A 384 -54.79 -62.39 18.93
CA VAL A 384 -55.92 -62.36 19.87
C VAL A 384 -57.14 -63.10 19.29
N VAL A 385 -57.51 -62.82 18.04
CA VAL A 385 -58.63 -63.49 17.36
C VAL A 385 -58.39 -64.99 17.21
N THR A 386 -57.17 -65.42 16.85
CA THR A 386 -56.81 -66.85 16.77
C THR A 386 -56.94 -67.53 18.13
N THR A 387 -56.47 -66.89 19.20
CA THR A 387 -56.52 -67.42 20.57
C THR A 387 -57.97 -67.58 21.06
N GLN A 388 -58.82 -66.58 20.82
CA GLN A 388 -60.26 -66.64 21.13
C GLN A 388 -60.98 -67.70 20.30
N THR A 389 -60.60 -67.86 19.03
CA THR A 389 -61.17 -68.87 18.11
C THR A 389 -60.83 -70.30 18.56
N ALA A 390 -59.60 -70.55 19.01
CA ALA A 390 -59.21 -71.85 19.56
C ALA A 390 -60.04 -72.22 20.80
N LEU A 391 -60.28 -71.25 21.70
CA LEU A 391 -61.10 -71.46 22.91
C LEU A 391 -62.54 -71.84 22.58
N VAL A 392 -63.22 -71.15 21.66
CA VAL A 392 -64.61 -71.48 21.29
C VAL A 392 -64.72 -72.79 20.51
N ASN A 393 -63.72 -73.13 19.68
CA ASN A 393 -63.65 -74.44 19.01
C ASN A 393 -63.48 -75.60 20.01
N SER A 394 -62.74 -75.40 21.10
CA SER A 394 -62.60 -76.39 22.18
C SER A 394 -63.88 -76.62 22.99
N LEU A 395 -64.80 -75.65 23.01
CA LEU A 395 -66.15 -75.84 23.55
C LEU A 395 -67.02 -76.64 22.55
N GLY A 396 -66.96 -76.29 21.26
CA GLY A 396 -67.80 -76.93 20.23
C GLY A 396 -69.24 -76.41 20.27
N GLY A 397 -70.22 -77.24 19.89
CA GLY A 397 -71.64 -76.89 19.96
C GLY A 397 -72.08 -75.64 19.17
N GLY A 398 -71.28 -75.16 18.22
CA GLY A 398 -71.58 -73.95 17.43
C GLY A 398 -71.11 -72.62 18.03
N ALA A 399 -70.31 -72.63 19.10
CA ALA A 399 -69.71 -71.41 19.66
C ALA A 399 -68.77 -70.71 18.66
N LYS A 400 -68.74 -69.36 18.65
CA LYS A 400 -67.93 -68.57 17.71
C LYS A 400 -67.53 -67.19 18.24
N VAL A 401 -66.46 -66.62 17.68
CA VAL A 401 -66.07 -65.21 17.82
C VAL A 401 -66.73 -64.40 16.69
N ASN A 402 -67.31 -63.24 17.02
CA ASN A 402 -67.93 -62.32 16.07
C ASN A 402 -66.91 -61.28 15.56
N ALA A 403 -67.23 -60.58 14.47
CA ALA A 403 -66.35 -59.60 13.83
C ALA A 403 -66.02 -58.35 14.69
N ASP A 404 -66.77 -58.13 15.77
CA ASP A 404 -66.57 -57.08 16.78
C ASP A 404 -65.76 -57.56 18.01
N GLY A 405 -65.34 -58.83 18.05
CA GLY A 405 -64.62 -59.44 19.17
C GLY A 405 -65.50 -60.06 20.26
N THR A 406 -66.83 -60.07 20.12
CA THR A 406 -67.74 -60.74 21.07
C THR A 406 -67.84 -62.25 20.84
N ILE A 407 -68.29 -63.02 21.84
CA ILE A 407 -68.42 -64.49 21.77
C ILE A 407 -69.89 -64.94 21.81
N THR A 408 -70.26 -65.89 20.95
CA THR A 408 -71.52 -66.64 21.01
C THR A 408 -71.28 -68.04 21.63
N GLY A 409 -72.13 -68.48 22.56
CA GLY A 409 -71.96 -69.73 23.31
C GLY A 409 -72.43 -71.02 22.59
N PRO A 410 -72.13 -72.21 23.15
CA PRO A 410 -72.40 -73.52 22.54
C PRO A 410 -73.81 -74.08 22.81
N THR A 411 -74.20 -75.13 22.09
CA THR A 411 -75.40 -75.96 22.33
C THR A 411 -75.07 -77.45 22.11
N TYR A 412 -75.51 -78.33 23.02
CA TYR A 412 -75.30 -79.79 22.97
C TYR A 412 -76.60 -80.58 23.07
N ASN A 413 -76.70 -81.70 22.36
CA ASN A 413 -77.86 -82.60 22.34
C ASN A 413 -77.50 -83.95 22.97
N VAL A 414 -77.82 -84.15 24.25
CA VAL A 414 -77.53 -85.39 24.98
C VAL A 414 -78.70 -85.80 25.87
N ALA A 415 -78.84 -87.11 26.14
CA ALA A 415 -79.90 -87.67 26.97
C ALA A 415 -81.33 -87.13 26.65
N GLN A 416 -81.62 -87.00 25.34
CA GLN A 416 -82.90 -86.51 24.80
C GLN A 416 -83.22 -85.01 25.03
N ALA A 417 -82.27 -84.15 25.41
CA ALA A 417 -82.51 -82.71 25.63
C ALA A 417 -81.34 -81.77 25.20
N ASN A 418 -81.64 -80.48 24.99
CA ASN A 418 -80.67 -79.43 24.63
C ASN A 418 -80.05 -78.77 25.86
N GLN A 419 -78.71 -78.63 25.90
CA GLN A 419 -77.97 -77.95 26.97
C GLN A 419 -77.07 -76.85 26.39
N THR A 420 -76.93 -75.70 27.07
CA THR A 420 -76.16 -74.53 26.58
C THR A 420 -74.77 -74.36 27.21
N ASN A 421 -74.35 -75.31 28.05
CA ASN A 421 -73.00 -75.40 28.61
C ASN A 421 -72.61 -76.87 28.86
N VAL A 422 -71.33 -77.12 29.15
CA VAL A 422 -70.78 -78.48 29.31
C VAL A 422 -71.15 -79.18 30.62
N GLY A 423 -71.42 -78.43 31.69
CA GLY A 423 -71.74 -78.99 33.02
C GLY A 423 -73.09 -79.70 33.05
N ASP A 424 -74.09 -79.07 32.43
CA ASP A 424 -75.44 -79.63 32.33
C ASP A 424 -75.49 -80.86 31.42
N ALA A 425 -74.67 -80.88 30.35
CA ALA A 425 -74.57 -82.01 29.43
C ALA A 425 -74.01 -83.29 30.07
N LEU A 426 -72.94 -83.18 30.86
CA LEU A 426 -72.32 -84.33 31.53
C LEU A 426 -73.25 -84.97 32.57
N THR A 427 -73.96 -84.13 33.34
CA THR A 427 -74.92 -84.55 34.38
C THR A 427 -76.09 -85.39 33.81
N ALA A 428 -76.42 -85.18 32.53
CA ALA A 428 -77.51 -85.89 31.87
C ALA A 428 -77.11 -87.30 31.39
N LEU A 429 -75.83 -87.55 31.09
CA LEU A 429 -75.34 -88.82 30.56
C LEU A 429 -75.17 -89.90 31.63
N ASP A 430 -74.69 -89.51 32.82
CA ASP A 430 -74.41 -90.39 33.97
C ASP A 430 -75.63 -91.26 34.36
N LYS A 431 -76.81 -90.64 34.44
CA LYS A 431 -78.08 -91.30 34.79
C LYS A 431 -78.49 -92.42 33.83
N ALA A 432 -78.02 -92.41 32.57
CA ALA A 432 -78.40 -93.43 31.59
C ALA A 432 -77.62 -94.74 31.77
N ILE A 433 -76.37 -94.69 32.22
CA ILE A 433 -75.46 -95.85 32.27
C ILE A 433 -75.86 -96.81 33.40
N GLY A 434 -76.29 -96.28 34.55
CA GLY A 434 -76.63 -97.08 35.74
C GLY A 434 -77.75 -98.11 35.53
N SER A 435 -78.64 -97.93 34.54
CA SER A 435 -79.75 -98.86 34.27
C SER A 435 -79.34 -100.12 33.48
N ALA A 436 -78.19 -100.13 32.81
CA ALA A 436 -77.83 -101.20 31.87
C ALA A 436 -77.05 -102.39 32.48
N ALA A 437 -76.40 -102.21 33.63
CA ALA A 437 -75.38 -103.14 34.13
C ALA A 437 -75.91 -104.44 34.79
N THR A 438 -77.21 -104.56 35.04
CA THR A 438 -77.75 -105.50 36.05
C THR A 438 -78.07 -106.93 35.55
N THR A 439 -77.84 -107.29 34.27
CA THR A 439 -78.57 -108.41 33.62
C THR A 439 -77.80 -109.70 33.10
N SER A 440 -76.63 -110.21 33.62
CA SER A 440 -75.98 -111.57 33.25
C SER A 440 -74.78 -112.17 34.09
N LYS A 441 -74.46 -113.52 34.06
CA LYS A 441 -73.19 -114.23 34.54
C LYS A 441 -73.03 -115.79 34.32
N THR A 442 -71.84 -116.46 34.53
CA THR A 442 -71.58 -117.97 34.48
C THR A 442 -70.21 -118.52 35.08
N THR A 443 -69.80 -119.83 34.98
CA THR A 443 -68.75 -120.55 35.82
C THR A 443 -67.88 -121.76 35.24
N VAL A 444 -66.67 -122.12 35.78
CA VAL A 444 -65.74 -123.29 35.39
C VAL A 444 -64.77 -123.91 36.50
N THR A 445 -63.82 -124.86 36.22
CA THR A 445 -62.84 -125.59 37.15
C THR A 445 -61.44 -126.09 36.56
N ASN A 446 -60.73 -127.13 37.11
CA ASN A 446 -59.23 -127.20 37.37
C ASN A 446 -58.28 -128.26 36.66
N GLY A 447 -56.91 -128.18 36.86
CA GLY A 447 -55.82 -129.03 36.25
C GLY A 447 -54.46 -129.22 37.07
N GLN A 448 -53.33 -129.68 36.46
CA GLN A 448 -52.00 -130.08 37.10
C GLN A 448 -50.68 -129.82 36.25
N ASN A 449 -49.49 -129.58 36.90
CA ASN A 449 -48.34 -128.69 36.47
C ASN A 449 -48.81 -127.30 36.01
N ILE A 450 -50.07 -127.07 36.36
CA ILE A 450 -51.07 -126.15 35.94
C ILE A 450 -51.89 -125.89 37.20
N VAL A 451 -52.43 -124.68 37.33
CA VAL A 451 -53.29 -124.27 38.44
C VAL A 451 -54.49 -123.53 37.85
N VAL A 452 -55.69 -123.79 38.35
CA VAL A 452 -56.87 -122.97 38.01
C VAL A 452 -57.40 -122.23 39.23
N LYS A 453 -57.69 -120.95 39.06
CA LYS A 453 -58.15 -120.03 40.10
C LYS A 453 -59.42 -119.33 39.66
N LYS A 454 -60.48 -119.43 40.46
CA LYS A 454 -61.64 -118.54 40.33
C LYS A 454 -61.30 -117.20 40.98
N SER A 455 -61.59 -116.11 40.27
CA SER A 455 -61.47 -114.74 40.79
C SER A 455 -62.68 -113.90 40.41
N LYS A 456 -62.74 -112.66 40.91
CA LYS A 456 -63.57 -111.60 40.33
C LYS A 456 -62.66 -110.64 39.57
N ASN A 457 -63.10 -110.21 38.41
CA ASN A 457 -62.45 -109.13 37.68
C ASN A 457 -62.65 -107.80 38.44
N ALA A 458 -61.75 -106.84 38.22
CA ALA A 458 -61.83 -105.52 38.84
C ALA A 458 -63.09 -104.71 38.44
N ASP A 459 -63.77 -105.11 37.36
CA ASP A 459 -65.06 -104.56 36.91
C ASP A 459 -66.29 -105.19 37.63
N GLY A 460 -66.07 -106.15 38.53
CA GLY A 460 -67.13 -106.86 39.26
C GLY A 460 -67.65 -108.13 38.58
N SER A 461 -67.20 -108.48 37.37
CA SER A 461 -67.52 -109.75 36.70
C SER A 461 -66.76 -110.95 37.32
N ASP A 462 -67.10 -112.19 36.94
CA ASP A 462 -66.50 -113.44 37.47
C ASP A 462 -65.51 -114.01 36.44
N ASN A 463 -64.35 -114.50 36.90
CA ASN A 463 -63.26 -115.00 36.04
C ASN A 463 -62.70 -116.36 36.52
N TYR A 464 -62.12 -117.11 35.58
CA TYR A 464 -61.55 -118.45 35.77
C TYR A 464 -60.22 -118.55 35.01
N GLU A 465 -59.11 -118.41 35.73
CA GLU A 465 -57.76 -118.27 35.18
C GLU A 465 -56.97 -119.58 35.29
N VAL A 466 -56.19 -119.94 34.25
CA VAL A 466 -55.40 -121.18 34.14
C VAL A 466 -53.91 -120.81 33.93
N GLU A 467 -53.03 -121.16 34.88
CA GLU A 467 -51.58 -120.85 34.87
C GLU A 467 -50.72 -122.13 34.84
N THR A 468 -49.45 -122.07 34.43
CA THR A 468 -48.41 -123.07 34.76
C THR A 468 -47.74 -122.78 36.12
N ALA A 469 -46.99 -123.73 36.69
CA ALA A 469 -46.17 -123.49 37.87
C ALA A 469 -45.13 -122.35 37.64
N LYS A 470 -44.86 -121.54 38.68
CA LYS A 470 -44.07 -120.29 38.56
C LYS A 470 -42.55 -120.50 38.61
N ASP A 471 -42.09 -121.50 39.35
CA ASP A 471 -40.68 -121.90 39.38
C ASP A 471 -40.47 -123.09 38.44
N LEU A 472 -39.70 -122.88 37.37
CA LEU A 472 -39.38 -123.89 36.36
C LEU A 472 -37.97 -124.42 36.59
N ALA A 473 -37.84 -125.59 37.21
CA ALA A 473 -36.55 -126.27 37.35
C ALA A 473 -36.13 -126.90 36.02
N VAL A 474 -35.12 -126.31 35.35
CA VAL A 474 -34.60 -126.73 34.04
C VAL A 474 -33.08 -126.54 33.95
N ASP A 475 -32.37 -127.45 33.27
CA ASP A 475 -30.89 -127.45 33.21
C ASP A 475 -30.30 -126.43 32.22
N SER A 476 -31.06 -126.07 31.18
CA SER A 476 -30.69 -125.00 30.24
C SER A 476 -31.93 -124.46 29.53
N VAL A 477 -31.86 -123.20 29.09
CA VAL A 477 -32.90 -122.59 28.26
C VAL A 477 -32.27 -122.20 26.92
N LYS A 478 -32.60 -122.95 25.87
CA LYS A 478 -32.22 -122.64 24.49
C LYS A 478 -33.39 -121.95 23.79
N ALA A 479 -33.26 -120.65 23.55
CA ALA A 479 -34.25 -119.84 22.84
C ALA A 479 -33.70 -119.48 21.45
N GLY A 480 -33.94 -120.36 20.47
CA GLY A 480 -33.32 -120.26 19.15
C GLY A 480 -31.80 -120.46 19.22
N ASP A 481 -31.03 -119.53 18.66
CA ASP A 481 -29.56 -119.52 18.68
C ASP A 481 -28.97 -118.76 19.89
N THR A 482 -29.81 -118.29 20.80
CA THR A 482 -29.37 -117.71 22.08
C THR A 482 -29.28 -118.81 23.14
N VAL A 483 -28.12 -118.90 23.80
CA VAL A 483 -27.87 -119.83 24.89
C VAL A 483 -27.68 -119.05 26.18
N LEU A 484 -28.54 -119.32 27.16
CA LEU A 484 -28.35 -118.90 28.56
C LEU A 484 -27.82 -120.10 29.36
N ASN A 485 -26.62 -119.98 29.90
CA ASN A 485 -25.99 -121.00 30.74
C ASN A 485 -24.97 -120.36 31.72
N ASN A 486 -24.21 -121.19 32.43
CA ASN A 486 -23.21 -120.76 33.41
C ASN A 486 -22.06 -119.88 32.86
N ALA A 487 -21.85 -119.83 31.54
CA ALA A 487 -20.84 -118.98 30.91
C ALA A 487 -21.34 -117.56 30.58
N GLY A 488 -22.64 -117.26 30.80
CA GLY A 488 -23.27 -115.99 30.46
C GLY A 488 -24.25 -116.14 29.31
N ILE A 489 -24.19 -115.20 28.35
CA ILE A 489 -25.06 -115.18 27.17
C ILE A 489 -24.22 -115.10 25.91
N THR A 490 -24.48 -116.02 24.98
CA THR A 490 -23.95 -116.01 23.61
C THR A 490 -25.09 -115.97 22.60
N ILE A 491 -24.88 -115.23 21.50
CA ILE A 491 -25.85 -115.07 20.41
C ILE A 491 -25.18 -115.45 19.10
N GLY A 492 -25.68 -116.51 18.44
CA GLY A 492 -25.12 -117.03 17.20
C GLY A 492 -23.68 -117.53 17.35
N ASN A 493 -22.87 -117.41 16.29
CA ASN A 493 -21.45 -117.82 16.31
C ASN A 493 -20.55 -116.72 16.90
N ASN A 494 -20.71 -116.42 18.20
CA ASN A 494 -19.97 -115.37 18.93
C ASN A 494 -20.06 -113.98 18.29
N ALA A 495 -21.14 -113.67 17.56
CA ALA A 495 -21.33 -112.37 16.92
C ALA A 495 -21.49 -111.25 17.96
N VAL A 496 -22.16 -111.58 19.07
CA VAL A 496 -22.19 -110.80 20.31
C VAL A 496 -21.89 -111.76 21.47
N VAL A 497 -20.96 -111.36 22.33
CA VAL A 497 -20.58 -112.10 23.55
C VAL A 497 -20.70 -111.17 24.75
N LEU A 498 -21.45 -111.60 25.77
CA LEU A 498 -21.50 -110.98 27.09
C LEU A 498 -20.99 -111.99 28.13
N ASN A 499 -19.80 -111.73 28.67
CA ASN A 499 -19.13 -112.59 29.63
C ASN A 499 -18.43 -111.77 30.74
N ASN A 500 -17.62 -112.43 31.57
CA ASN A 500 -16.89 -111.81 32.68
C ASN A 500 -15.81 -110.78 32.28
N THR A 501 -15.50 -110.61 30.98
CA THR A 501 -14.57 -109.58 30.47
C THR A 501 -15.27 -108.33 29.91
N GLY A 502 -16.60 -108.40 29.72
CA GLY A 502 -17.43 -107.30 29.19
C GLY A 502 -18.26 -107.71 27.97
N LEU A 503 -18.53 -106.71 27.11
CA LEU A 503 -19.30 -106.84 25.87
C LEU A 503 -18.38 -106.71 24.65
N ILE A 504 -18.42 -107.72 23.78
CA ILE A 504 -17.69 -107.74 22.51
C ILE A 504 -18.68 -107.96 21.35
N ILE A 505 -18.61 -107.09 20.34
CA ILE A 505 -19.34 -107.22 19.06
C ILE A 505 -18.32 -107.43 17.95
N ALA A 506 -18.40 -108.55 17.23
CA ALA A 506 -17.44 -108.89 16.19
C ALA A 506 -17.47 -107.86 15.03
N GLY A 507 -16.32 -107.21 14.76
CA GLY A 507 -16.22 -106.15 13.74
C GLY A 507 -16.88 -104.81 14.11
N GLY A 508 -17.39 -104.68 15.34
CA GLY A 508 -18.04 -103.48 15.87
C GLY A 508 -17.33 -102.90 17.09
N PRO A 509 -18.00 -102.00 17.84
CA PRO A 509 -17.48 -101.49 19.10
C PRO A 509 -17.37 -102.57 20.18
N SER A 510 -16.46 -102.38 21.14
CA SER A 510 -16.31 -103.24 22.31
C SER A 510 -16.12 -102.43 23.59
N VAL A 511 -16.72 -102.90 24.69
CA VAL A 511 -16.56 -102.33 26.03
C VAL A 511 -16.08 -103.45 26.95
N THR A 512 -14.81 -103.41 27.31
CA THR A 512 -14.14 -104.45 28.10
C THR A 512 -13.31 -103.83 29.22
N THR A 513 -12.71 -104.67 30.07
CA THR A 513 -11.74 -104.23 31.09
C THR A 513 -10.51 -103.50 30.51
N GLN A 514 -10.24 -103.63 29.20
CA GLN A 514 -9.16 -102.92 28.49
C GLN A 514 -9.59 -101.52 27.98
N GLY A 515 -10.84 -101.11 28.22
CA GLY A 515 -11.39 -99.83 27.78
C GLY A 515 -12.40 -99.94 26.62
N ILE A 516 -12.68 -98.81 25.97
CA ILE A 516 -13.65 -98.67 24.88
C ILE A 516 -12.91 -98.62 23.54
N ASN A 517 -13.27 -99.48 22.60
CA ASN A 517 -12.87 -99.38 21.20
C ASN A 517 -14.11 -99.07 20.35
N ALA A 518 -14.08 -97.98 19.59
CA ALA A 518 -15.19 -97.55 18.72
C ALA A 518 -15.29 -98.29 17.37
N GLY A 519 -14.39 -99.25 17.09
CA GLY A 519 -14.46 -100.09 15.88
C GLY A 519 -14.36 -99.30 14.56
N ASN A 520 -13.50 -98.27 14.55
CA ASN A 520 -13.32 -97.31 13.44
C ASN A 520 -14.63 -96.62 12.99
N LYS A 521 -15.61 -96.46 13.89
CA LYS A 521 -16.82 -95.64 13.67
C LYS A 521 -16.69 -94.28 14.34
N GLN A 522 -17.45 -93.30 13.85
CA GLN A 522 -17.63 -92.03 14.55
C GLN A 522 -18.41 -92.27 15.86
N VAL A 523 -17.99 -91.64 16.95
CA VAL A 523 -18.78 -91.56 18.18
C VAL A 523 -19.70 -90.35 18.06
N THR A 524 -20.97 -90.57 17.77
CA THR A 524 -21.99 -89.52 17.61
C THR A 524 -22.65 -89.18 18.95
N ASN A 525 -23.31 -88.02 19.02
CA ASN A 525 -24.00 -87.52 20.22
C ASN A 525 -23.11 -87.29 21.45
N VAL A 526 -21.81 -87.02 21.24
CA VAL A 526 -20.89 -86.57 22.29
C VAL A 526 -21.25 -85.14 22.69
N ALA A 527 -21.78 -84.97 23.90
CA ALA A 527 -22.02 -83.66 24.51
C ALA A 527 -20.70 -82.86 24.61
N ALA A 528 -20.78 -81.54 24.77
CA ALA A 528 -19.58 -80.73 24.95
C ALA A 528 -18.85 -81.15 26.24
N GLY A 529 -17.57 -81.54 26.13
CA GLY A 529 -16.75 -81.90 27.28
C GLY A 529 -16.55 -80.70 28.21
N VAL A 530 -16.68 -80.93 29.51
CA VAL A 530 -16.58 -79.90 30.57
C VAL A 530 -15.34 -80.12 31.42
N ASN A 531 -15.01 -81.38 31.73
CA ASN A 531 -13.81 -81.76 32.47
C ASN A 531 -12.63 -81.97 31.51
N ALA A 532 -11.40 -81.82 32.03
CA ALA A 532 -10.17 -81.98 31.24
C ALA A 532 -9.96 -83.40 30.65
N THR A 533 -10.69 -84.41 31.14
CA THR A 533 -10.64 -85.80 30.68
C THR A 533 -11.84 -86.19 29.80
N ASP A 534 -12.76 -85.26 29.51
CA ASP A 534 -13.91 -85.54 28.65
C ASP A 534 -13.49 -85.56 27.16
N ALA A 535 -14.16 -86.38 26.35
CA ALA A 535 -13.95 -86.37 24.91
C ALA A 535 -14.55 -85.09 24.28
N VAL A 536 -13.72 -84.29 23.60
CA VAL A 536 -14.20 -83.10 22.89
C VAL A 536 -14.96 -83.48 21.61
N ASN A 537 -16.05 -82.78 21.33
CA ASN A 537 -16.75 -82.91 20.04
C ASN A 537 -16.20 -81.92 19.00
N LYS A 538 -16.53 -82.13 17.72
CA LYS A 538 -16.02 -81.28 16.62
C LYS A 538 -16.40 -79.80 16.79
N GLY A 539 -17.58 -79.51 17.34
CA GLY A 539 -18.04 -78.13 17.56
C GLY A 539 -17.11 -77.36 18.50
N GLN A 540 -16.64 -77.98 19.59
CA GLN A 540 -15.69 -77.35 20.51
C GLN A 540 -14.36 -77.01 19.82
N LEU A 541 -13.85 -77.91 18.96
CA LEU A 541 -12.64 -77.67 18.19
C LEU A 541 -12.83 -76.56 17.15
N ASP A 542 -13.92 -76.58 16.39
CA ASP A 542 -14.26 -75.57 15.40
C ASP A 542 -14.38 -74.18 16.04
N SER A 543 -15.03 -74.07 17.21
CA SER A 543 -15.14 -72.82 17.98
C SER A 543 -13.79 -72.32 18.48
N ALA A 544 -12.93 -73.20 19.02
CA ALA A 544 -11.60 -72.82 19.48
C ALA A 544 -10.72 -72.28 18.33
N ILE A 545 -10.73 -72.94 17.17
CA ILE A 545 -10.02 -72.50 15.97
C ILE A 545 -10.59 -71.19 15.42
N SER A 546 -11.91 -71.01 15.44
CA SER A 546 -12.56 -69.77 15.01
C SER A 546 -12.13 -68.58 15.88
N ASN A 547 -12.05 -68.76 17.20
CA ASN A 547 -11.56 -67.72 18.11
C ASN A 547 -10.09 -67.35 17.84
N VAL A 548 -9.22 -68.33 17.59
CA VAL A 548 -7.82 -68.06 17.22
C VAL A 548 -7.73 -67.29 15.90
N ASN A 549 -8.51 -67.67 14.88
CA ASN A 549 -8.55 -66.96 13.60
C ASN A 549 -9.07 -65.52 13.75
N ASN A 550 -10.08 -65.30 14.60
CA ASN A 550 -10.58 -63.96 14.91
C ASN A 550 -9.48 -63.08 15.55
N ASN A 551 -8.77 -63.59 16.55
CA ASN A 551 -7.64 -62.88 17.16
C ASN A 551 -6.53 -62.52 16.15
N VAL A 552 -6.25 -63.42 15.20
CA VAL A 552 -5.28 -63.17 14.11
C VAL A 552 -5.79 -62.12 13.13
N ASN A 553 -7.08 -62.14 12.78
CA ASN A 553 -7.69 -61.14 11.90
C ASN A 553 -7.76 -59.75 12.57
N GLU A 554 -8.08 -59.68 13.85
CA GLU A 554 -8.04 -58.44 14.64
C GLU A 554 -6.62 -57.87 14.68
N LEU A 555 -5.61 -58.69 14.93
CA LEU A 555 -4.20 -58.26 14.86
C LEU A 555 -3.83 -57.77 13.46
N ALA A 556 -4.24 -58.49 12.41
CA ALA A 556 -3.95 -58.13 11.02
C ALA A 556 -4.64 -56.83 10.57
N ASN A 557 -5.79 -56.48 11.16
CA ASN A 557 -6.52 -55.24 10.89
C ASN A 557 -5.94 -54.04 11.65
N ASN A 558 -5.39 -54.24 12.84
CA ASN A 558 -4.84 -53.17 13.67
C ASN A 558 -3.33 -52.91 13.44
N ALA A 559 -2.58 -53.86 12.89
CA ALA A 559 -1.14 -53.73 12.67
C ALA A 559 -0.78 -52.79 11.51
N VAL A 560 0.20 -51.91 11.72
CA VAL A 560 0.90 -51.19 10.65
C VAL A 560 1.72 -52.21 9.84
N LYS A 561 1.59 -52.17 8.52
CA LYS A 561 2.17 -53.13 7.57
C LYS A 561 2.99 -52.39 6.51
N TYR A 562 3.95 -53.08 5.92
CA TYR A 562 4.56 -52.67 4.64
C TYR A 562 3.57 -52.89 3.50
N ASP A 563 3.65 -52.07 2.46
CA ASP A 563 2.75 -52.15 1.29
C ASP A 563 2.94 -53.47 0.54
N ASP A 564 4.18 -53.93 0.41
CA ASP A 564 4.55 -55.20 -0.20
C ASP A 564 5.80 -55.85 0.47
N ALA A 565 6.29 -56.94 -0.10
CA ALA A 565 7.42 -57.71 0.43
C ALA A 565 8.80 -56.99 0.34
N LYS A 566 8.93 -55.89 -0.42
CA LYS A 566 10.20 -55.13 -0.55
C LYS A 566 10.51 -54.30 0.69
N LYS A 567 9.48 -53.90 1.44
CA LYS A 567 9.58 -53.10 2.68
C LYS A 567 10.22 -51.71 2.51
N ASP A 568 10.21 -51.18 1.30
CA ASP A 568 10.67 -49.83 0.97
C ASP A 568 9.63 -48.74 1.29
N LYS A 569 8.35 -49.12 1.45
CA LYS A 569 7.23 -48.21 1.71
C LYS A 569 6.22 -48.75 2.73
N ILE A 570 5.66 -47.80 3.50
CA ILE A 570 4.51 -47.97 4.39
C ILE A 570 3.52 -46.86 4.05
N THR A 571 2.33 -47.21 3.55
CA THR A 571 1.19 -46.32 3.41
C THR A 571 0.25 -46.53 4.60
N LEU A 572 0.08 -45.46 5.38
CA LEU A 572 -0.81 -45.46 6.54
C LEU A 572 -2.27 -45.33 6.09
N GLY A 573 -3.17 -46.09 6.71
CA GLY A 573 -4.52 -46.36 6.17
C GLY A 573 -5.61 -45.32 6.48
N GLY A 574 -5.31 -44.21 7.16
CA GLY A 574 -6.31 -43.17 7.43
C GLY A 574 -6.57 -42.29 6.20
N ALA A 575 -7.85 -41.96 5.96
CA ALA A 575 -8.28 -41.22 4.77
C ALA A 575 -7.63 -39.82 4.67
N ASP A 576 -7.51 -39.12 5.81
CA ASP A 576 -6.86 -37.81 5.93
C ASP A 576 -5.37 -37.93 6.31
N GLY A 577 -4.78 -39.12 6.14
CA GLY A 577 -3.47 -39.50 6.67
C GLY A 577 -3.56 -40.16 8.06
N THR A 578 -2.42 -40.34 8.72
CA THR A 578 -2.36 -40.98 10.04
C THR A 578 -1.22 -40.40 10.87
N THR A 579 -1.54 -39.96 12.08
CA THR A 579 -0.58 -39.36 13.01
C THR A 579 0.35 -40.42 13.60
N ILE A 580 1.65 -40.32 13.34
CA ILE A 580 2.67 -41.03 14.11
C ILE A 580 3.15 -40.10 15.23
N THR A 581 2.81 -40.43 16.47
CA THR A 581 3.24 -39.70 17.68
C THR A 581 4.26 -40.53 18.49
N ASN A 582 4.81 -39.94 19.56
CA ASN A 582 5.92 -40.51 20.35
C ASN A 582 7.18 -40.84 19.51
N VAL A 583 7.36 -40.12 18.39
CA VAL A 583 8.59 -40.17 17.58
C VAL A 583 9.69 -39.45 18.34
N LYS A 584 10.71 -40.20 18.79
CA LYS A 584 11.93 -39.64 19.41
C LYS A 584 12.59 -38.65 18.45
N ASN A 585 13.19 -37.58 18.97
CA ASN A 585 13.96 -36.63 18.16
C ASN A 585 14.99 -37.36 17.29
N GLY A 586 14.82 -37.29 15.97
CA GLY A 586 15.76 -37.86 15.00
C GLY A 586 17.05 -37.03 14.90
N ASN A 587 18.14 -37.62 14.46
CA ASN A 587 19.39 -36.88 14.27
C ASN A 587 19.26 -35.86 13.13
N ILE A 588 19.37 -34.56 13.42
CA ILE A 588 19.34 -33.48 12.42
C ILE A 588 20.76 -33.31 11.85
N ALA A 589 21.13 -34.22 10.95
CA ALA A 589 22.41 -34.22 10.26
C ALA A 589 22.20 -34.38 8.75
N LYS A 590 23.19 -33.93 7.97
CA LYS A 590 23.25 -34.18 6.53
C LYS A 590 23.13 -35.70 6.29
N ASP A 591 22.26 -36.07 5.35
CA ASP A 591 21.99 -37.44 4.92
C ASP A 591 21.31 -38.38 5.94
N SER A 592 20.92 -37.88 7.14
CA SER A 592 20.11 -38.61 8.11
C SER A 592 18.83 -39.22 7.50
N LYS A 593 18.41 -40.36 8.04
CA LYS A 593 17.19 -41.11 7.66
C LYS A 593 16.22 -41.29 8.84
N ASP A 594 16.53 -40.67 9.98
CA ASP A 594 15.64 -40.67 11.14
C ASP A 594 14.40 -39.81 10.85
N ALA A 595 13.23 -40.23 11.34
CA ALA A 595 12.04 -39.39 11.31
C ALA A 595 12.22 -38.18 12.23
N VAL A 596 11.92 -36.98 11.73
CA VAL A 596 11.87 -35.76 12.55
C VAL A 596 10.46 -35.55 13.10
N ASN A 597 10.34 -35.04 14.31
CA ASN A 597 9.06 -34.79 14.96
C ASN A 597 8.67 -33.30 14.97
N GLY A 598 7.42 -33.02 15.37
CA GLY A 598 6.88 -31.66 15.41
C GLY A 598 7.63 -30.70 16.36
N GLY A 599 8.29 -31.21 17.41
CA GLY A 599 9.10 -30.39 18.32
C GLY A 599 10.37 -29.87 17.64
N GLN A 600 11.05 -30.72 16.86
CA GLN A 600 12.23 -30.33 16.09
C GLN A 600 11.90 -29.34 14.98
N VAL A 601 10.76 -29.52 14.32
CA VAL A 601 10.26 -28.58 13.30
C VAL A 601 9.83 -27.25 13.94
N ALA A 602 9.25 -27.27 15.15
CA ALA A 602 8.93 -26.07 15.90
C ALA A 602 10.20 -25.30 16.31
N GLU A 603 11.23 -25.96 16.83
CA GLU A 603 12.50 -25.32 17.19
C GLU A 603 13.16 -24.62 15.99
N ILE A 604 13.17 -25.27 14.81
CA ILE A 604 13.66 -24.67 13.56
C ILE A 604 12.79 -23.47 13.15
N ARG A 605 11.45 -23.61 13.22
CA ARG A 605 10.50 -22.53 12.90
C ARG A 605 10.70 -21.33 13.80
N ASP A 606 10.84 -21.53 15.10
CA ASP A 606 10.94 -20.47 16.10
C ASP A 606 12.30 -19.76 15.99
N ASN A 607 13.38 -20.50 15.70
CA ASN A 607 14.68 -19.92 15.38
C ASN A 607 14.63 -19.05 14.10
N LEU A 608 14.03 -19.57 13.02
CA LEU A 608 13.85 -18.86 11.77
C LEU A 608 12.96 -17.62 11.94
N GLN A 609 11.88 -17.73 12.70
CA GLN A 609 10.99 -16.62 13.04
C GLN A 609 11.73 -15.55 13.84
N GLY A 610 12.60 -15.93 14.78
CA GLY A 610 13.48 -15.02 15.49
C GLY A 610 14.43 -14.25 14.55
N GLN A 611 15.06 -14.95 13.59
CA GLN A 611 15.89 -14.31 12.57
C GLN A 611 15.09 -13.35 11.66
N ILE A 612 13.87 -13.74 11.24
CA ILE A 612 12.97 -12.90 10.44
C ILE A 612 12.56 -11.64 11.21
N THR A 613 12.20 -11.78 12.49
CA THR A 613 11.85 -10.65 13.37
C THR A 613 13.04 -9.70 13.55
N ASN A 614 14.24 -10.23 13.78
CA ASN A 614 15.46 -9.43 13.88
C ASN A 614 15.77 -8.66 12.59
N ASN A 615 15.64 -9.30 11.42
CA ASN A 615 15.83 -8.64 10.13
C ASN A 615 14.76 -7.58 9.85
N THR A 616 13.49 -7.87 10.16
CA THR A 616 12.37 -6.90 10.06
C THR A 616 12.64 -5.67 10.93
N ASN A 617 13.08 -5.86 12.17
CA ASN A 617 13.42 -4.78 13.08
C ASN A 617 14.63 -3.96 12.58
N ALA A 618 15.68 -4.62 12.07
CA ALA A 618 16.83 -3.93 11.50
C ALA A 618 16.45 -3.09 10.27
N ILE A 619 15.64 -3.63 9.36
CA ILE A 619 15.13 -2.92 8.18
C ILE A 619 14.27 -1.73 8.58
N ASN A 620 13.36 -1.91 9.56
CA ASN A 620 12.52 -0.83 10.07
C ASN A 620 13.35 0.27 10.75
N ASN A 621 14.37 -0.08 11.53
CA ASN A 621 15.27 0.89 12.14
C ASN A 621 16.05 1.67 11.08
N ILE A 622 16.65 0.99 10.09
CA ILE A 622 17.34 1.65 8.96
C ILE A 622 16.39 2.59 8.21
N LYS A 623 15.16 2.15 7.91
CA LYS A 623 14.15 2.97 7.24
C LYS A 623 13.75 4.20 8.07
N ASN A 624 13.52 4.01 9.36
CA ASN A 624 13.19 5.10 10.28
C ASN A 624 14.35 6.08 10.42
N ASP A 625 15.58 5.60 10.56
CA ASP A 625 16.76 6.45 10.70
C ASP A 625 17.08 7.23 9.41
N ILE A 626 16.83 6.65 8.23
CA ILE A 626 16.92 7.36 6.95
C ILE A 626 15.83 8.43 6.85
N ASN A 627 14.57 8.08 7.13
CA ASN A 627 13.43 9.00 7.05
C ASN A 627 13.53 10.16 8.06
N ASN A 628 14.03 9.89 9.26
CA ASN A 628 14.24 10.88 10.31
C ASN A 628 15.56 11.66 10.13
N GLY A 629 16.43 11.26 9.19
CA GLY A 629 17.72 11.90 8.98
C GLY A 629 18.73 11.68 10.12
N THR A 630 18.66 10.58 10.87
CA THR A 630 19.55 10.29 12.01
C THR A 630 20.77 9.45 11.62
N VAL A 631 20.75 8.78 10.45
CA VAL A 631 21.87 7.97 9.91
C VAL A 631 22.42 8.54 8.59
N GLY A 632 23.68 8.24 8.28
CA GLY A 632 24.36 8.69 7.05
C GLY A 632 25.32 9.87 7.27
N LEU A 633 25.77 10.51 6.19
CA LEU A 633 26.70 11.65 6.24
C LEU A 633 26.00 13.00 6.45
N VAL A 634 24.77 13.14 5.98
CA VAL A 634 23.94 14.34 6.19
C VAL A 634 22.86 13.96 7.19
N LYS A 635 22.78 14.67 8.31
CA LYS A 635 21.87 14.34 9.42
C LYS A 635 21.14 15.55 9.96
N GLN A 636 19.90 15.37 10.40
CA GLN A 636 19.11 16.36 11.15
C GLN A 636 18.49 15.64 12.36
N ALA A 637 18.67 16.17 13.58
CA ALA A 637 18.25 15.45 14.79
C ALA A 637 16.72 15.47 15.03
N ASN A 638 16.03 16.46 14.48
CA ASN A 638 14.58 16.65 14.44
C ASN A 638 14.26 17.78 13.45
N SER A 639 12.99 18.05 13.17
CA SER A 639 12.56 19.02 12.13
C SER A 639 12.98 20.48 12.35
N THR A 640 13.40 20.88 13.56
CA THR A 640 13.86 22.24 13.87
C THR A 640 15.36 22.32 14.18
N ALA A 641 16.05 21.18 14.27
CA ALA A 641 17.50 21.12 14.47
C ALA A 641 18.27 21.46 13.19
N ASP A 642 19.52 21.87 13.34
CA ASP A 642 20.41 22.13 12.21
C ASP A 642 20.64 20.87 11.37
N VAL A 643 20.69 21.06 10.04
CA VAL A 643 21.18 20.03 9.11
C VAL A 643 22.70 20.03 9.16
N THR A 644 23.26 18.93 9.61
CA THR A 644 24.71 18.74 9.74
C THR A 644 25.24 17.88 8.60
N VAL A 645 26.37 18.31 8.01
CA VAL A 645 27.04 17.61 6.90
C VAL A 645 28.39 17.12 7.39
N ALA A 646 28.62 15.80 7.32
CA ALA A 646 29.87 15.13 7.66
C ALA A 646 30.40 15.40 9.08
N LYS A 647 29.55 15.80 10.05
CA LYS A 647 29.97 16.26 11.40
C LYS A 647 30.83 15.27 12.20
N ASP A 648 30.65 13.98 11.96
CA ASP A 648 31.31 12.88 12.68
C ASP A 648 32.63 12.45 11.98
N THR A 649 33.06 13.19 10.95
CA THR A 649 34.20 12.86 10.08
C THR A 649 35.06 14.09 9.79
N GLY A 650 36.34 13.89 9.46
CA GLY A 650 37.24 14.98 9.09
C GLY A 650 37.10 15.42 7.62
N GLY A 651 37.81 16.50 7.28
CA GLY A 651 37.86 17.07 5.93
C GLY A 651 37.58 18.58 5.93
N THR A 652 38.21 19.33 5.03
CA THR A 652 38.12 20.80 4.97
C THR A 652 37.41 21.30 3.71
N LYS A 653 36.75 20.41 2.96
CA LYS A 653 36.09 20.73 1.67
C LYS A 653 34.77 19.99 1.52
N VAL A 654 33.70 20.75 1.33
CA VAL A 654 32.44 20.26 0.73
C VAL A 654 32.45 20.67 -0.74
N ASN A 655 32.24 19.72 -1.66
CA ASN A 655 32.18 19.98 -3.09
C ASN A 655 30.77 19.68 -3.62
N VAL A 656 30.10 20.70 -4.18
CA VAL A 656 28.74 20.60 -4.72
C VAL A 656 28.69 20.47 -6.25
N ALA A 657 29.86 20.48 -6.92
CA ALA A 657 29.94 20.25 -8.36
C ALA A 657 29.41 18.86 -8.76
N GLY A 658 28.84 18.77 -9.95
CA GLY A 658 28.32 17.54 -10.54
C GLY A 658 28.97 17.21 -11.88
N THR A 659 28.33 16.31 -12.62
CA THR A 659 28.65 16.01 -14.04
C THR A 659 28.59 17.27 -14.90
N ASP A 660 27.66 18.18 -14.58
CA ASP A 660 27.39 19.41 -15.32
C ASP A 660 28.24 20.60 -14.82
N GLY A 661 29.28 20.32 -14.02
CA GLY A 661 30.19 21.31 -13.45
C GLY A 661 29.71 21.91 -12.12
N ASN A 662 30.13 23.15 -11.85
CA ASN A 662 29.85 23.84 -10.59
C ASN A 662 28.36 24.17 -10.44
N ARG A 663 27.79 23.91 -9.26
CA ARG A 663 26.38 24.24 -8.97
C ARG A 663 26.25 25.53 -8.16
N VAL A 664 25.19 26.30 -8.45
CA VAL A 664 24.76 27.43 -7.62
C VAL A 664 24.17 26.88 -6.32
N VAL A 665 24.67 27.35 -5.17
CA VAL A 665 24.05 27.08 -3.87
C VAL A 665 23.04 28.18 -3.59
N THR A 666 21.76 27.82 -3.47
CA THR A 666 20.64 28.73 -3.25
C THR A 666 19.83 28.33 -2.01
N GLY A 667 18.88 29.16 -1.58
CA GLY A 667 18.21 29.01 -0.28
C GLY A 667 19.07 29.44 0.93
N VAL A 668 20.22 30.08 0.67
CA VAL A 668 21.15 30.56 1.69
C VAL A 668 20.60 31.84 2.33
N LYS A 669 20.23 31.76 3.62
CA LYS A 669 19.87 32.92 4.46
C LYS A 669 21.06 33.86 4.62
N ASP A 670 20.80 35.15 4.84
CA ASP A 670 21.85 36.14 5.15
C ASP A 670 22.72 35.65 6.32
N GLY A 671 24.00 35.40 6.05
CA GLY A 671 24.98 34.99 7.07
C GLY A 671 25.44 36.16 7.94
N ALA A 672 25.93 35.90 9.16
CA ALA A 672 26.44 36.97 10.01
C ALA A 672 27.69 37.64 9.39
N ILE A 673 27.69 38.96 9.27
CA ILE A 673 28.84 39.73 8.75
C ILE A 673 29.66 40.27 9.93
N ASN A 674 30.70 39.52 10.32
CA ASN A 674 31.72 39.92 11.30
C ASN A 674 32.99 39.07 11.10
N GLU A 675 34.10 39.46 11.70
CA GLU A 675 35.42 38.81 11.53
C GLU A 675 35.44 37.33 11.99
N ALA A 676 34.67 36.99 13.01
CA ALA A 676 34.62 35.62 13.54
C ALA A 676 33.71 34.68 12.73
N SER A 677 32.83 35.22 11.87
CA SER A 677 31.79 34.46 11.17
C SER A 677 32.32 33.29 10.35
N LYS A 678 31.50 32.24 10.26
CA LYS A 678 31.73 31.04 9.44
C LYS A 678 30.54 30.77 8.50
N ASP A 679 29.58 31.68 8.47
CA ASP A 679 28.38 31.59 7.64
C ASP A 679 28.71 31.92 6.18
N ALA A 680 28.02 31.27 5.25
CA ALA A 680 28.08 31.66 3.86
C ALA A 680 27.33 33.00 3.65
N ILE A 681 27.93 33.94 2.92
CA ILE A 681 27.22 35.12 2.43
C ILE A 681 26.41 34.79 1.17
N ASN A 682 25.31 35.51 0.95
CA ASN A 682 24.48 35.34 -0.24
C ASN A 682 24.53 36.57 -1.18
N GLY A 683 23.79 36.48 -2.29
CA GLY A 683 23.73 37.53 -3.31
C GLY A 683 23.14 38.86 -2.83
N SER A 684 22.19 38.85 -1.88
CA SER A 684 21.62 40.09 -1.32
C SER A 684 22.65 40.89 -0.55
N GLN A 685 23.47 40.22 0.25
CA GLN A 685 24.52 40.85 1.06
C GLN A 685 25.62 41.46 0.17
N LEU A 686 26.14 40.70 -0.81
CA LEU A 686 27.14 41.22 -1.74
C LEU A 686 26.59 42.37 -2.62
N ASN A 687 25.33 42.29 -3.05
CA ASN A 687 24.67 43.36 -3.80
C ASN A 687 24.49 44.63 -2.94
N ALA A 688 24.21 44.51 -1.64
CA ALA A 688 24.15 45.64 -0.73
C ALA A 688 25.52 46.35 -0.61
N THR A 689 26.62 45.58 -0.50
CA THR A 689 27.98 46.12 -0.54
C THR A 689 28.27 46.82 -1.88
N ASN A 690 27.98 46.17 -3.01
CA ASN A 690 28.24 46.74 -4.34
C ASN A 690 27.46 48.03 -4.58
N LYS A 691 26.20 48.09 -4.13
CA LYS A 691 25.38 49.33 -4.14
C LYS A 691 26.01 50.45 -3.31
N LYS A 692 26.49 50.14 -2.09
CA LYS A 692 27.14 51.14 -1.24
C LYS A 692 28.47 51.64 -1.82
N VAL A 693 29.25 50.79 -2.49
CA VAL A 693 30.46 51.21 -3.20
C VAL A 693 30.16 52.23 -4.30
N VAL A 694 29.16 51.98 -5.15
CA VAL A 694 28.82 52.93 -6.23
C VAL A 694 28.14 54.20 -5.72
N GLU A 695 27.34 54.10 -4.64
CA GLU A 695 26.74 55.24 -3.94
C GLU A 695 27.81 56.17 -3.34
N PHE A 696 28.82 55.60 -2.67
CA PHE A 696 29.91 56.37 -2.04
C PHE A 696 30.91 56.95 -3.05
N LEU A 697 31.13 56.28 -4.19
CA LEU A 697 31.94 56.83 -5.27
C LEU A 697 31.19 57.93 -6.04
N GLY A 698 29.88 57.80 -6.25
CA GLY A 698 29.10 58.74 -7.05
C GLY A 698 29.63 58.85 -8.49
N GLY A 699 29.55 60.04 -9.08
CA GLY A 699 30.13 60.34 -10.40
C GLY A 699 29.62 59.47 -11.57
N GLY A 700 28.46 58.82 -11.43
CA GLY A 700 27.97 57.85 -12.43
C GLY A 700 28.59 56.46 -12.36
N ALA A 701 29.31 56.11 -11.29
CA ALA A 701 29.72 54.73 -11.03
C ALA A 701 28.50 53.79 -10.98
N GLY A 702 28.68 52.54 -11.41
CA GLY A 702 27.59 51.56 -11.49
C GLY A 702 28.06 50.12 -11.31
N TYR A 703 27.12 49.21 -11.06
CA TYR A 703 27.36 47.77 -11.02
C TYR A 703 26.28 47.06 -11.84
N ASN A 704 26.69 46.31 -12.86
CA ASN A 704 25.80 45.50 -13.68
C ASN A 704 25.74 44.07 -13.10
N ASN A 705 24.55 43.69 -12.61
CA ASN A 705 24.28 42.41 -11.97
C ASN A 705 24.04 41.24 -12.96
N ILE A 706 24.01 41.51 -14.26
CA ILE A 706 23.93 40.48 -15.31
C ILE A 706 25.33 40.10 -15.80
N THR A 707 26.21 41.08 -15.98
CA THR A 707 27.62 40.87 -16.41
C THR A 707 28.60 40.76 -15.24
N ASN A 708 28.15 41.00 -14.01
CA ASN A 708 28.96 41.04 -12.78
C ASN A 708 30.17 42.00 -12.84
N SER A 709 29.95 43.20 -13.38
CA SER A 709 31.01 44.18 -13.65
C SER A 709 30.69 45.57 -13.11
N PHE A 710 31.70 46.26 -12.57
CA PHE A 710 31.61 47.67 -12.20
C PHE A 710 31.88 48.59 -13.40
N THR A 711 31.18 49.73 -13.43
CA THR A 711 31.48 50.90 -14.26
C THR A 711 32.17 51.94 -13.39
N ASN A 712 33.31 52.46 -13.83
CA ASN A 712 34.07 53.48 -13.12
C ASN A 712 33.25 54.79 -12.97
N PRO A 713 33.47 55.57 -11.88
CA PRO A 713 32.95 56.93 -11.79
C PRO A 713 33.58 57.84 -12.85
N THR A 714 33.01 59.02 -13.04
CA THR A 714 33.55 60.14 -13.81
C THR A 714 33.48 61.41 -12.96
N TYR A 715 34.65 62.01 -12.72
CA TYR A 715 34.79 63.26 -11.98
C TYR A 715 35.43 64.32 -12.88
N THR A 716 34.72 65.40 -13.18
CA THR A 716 35.23 66.47 -14.04
C THR A 716 35.95 67.53 -13.20
N VAL A 717 37.24 67.74 -13.44
CA VAL A 717 38.06 68.78 -12.78
C VAL A 717 38.75 69.63 -13.84
N GLY A 718 38.49 70.94 -13.85
CA GLY A 718 39.09 71.87 -14.81
C GLY A 718 38.75 71.58 -16.28
N GLY A 719 37.60 70.95 -16.55
CA GLY A 719 37.18 70.56 -17.90
C GLY A 719 37.81 69.28 -18.45
N LYS A 720 38.47 68.47 -17.59
CA LYS A 720 38.92 67.11 -17.92
C LYS A 720 38.29 66.09 -16.96
N ASP A 721 38.00 64.91 -17.50
CA ASP A 721 37.37 63.82 -16.76
C ASP A 721 38.41 62.84 -16.17
N TYR A 722 38.19 62.45 -14.91
CA TYR A 722 39.01 61.51 -14.17
C TYR A 722 38.13 60.36 -13.68
N ASN A 723 38.56 59.11 -13.94
CA ASN A 723 37.73 57.93 -13.69
C ASN A 723 37.95 57.26 -12.31
N ASN A 724 38.64 57.96 -11.41
CA ASN A 724 38.96 57.50 -10.07
C ASN A 724 39.23 58.71 -9.15
N VAL A 725 39.00 58.53 -7.84
CA VAL A 725 39.08 59.63 -6.85
C VAL A 725 40.50 60.20 -6.76
N GLY A 726 41.54 59.34 -6.78
CA GLY A 726 42.92 59.78 -6.66
C GLY A 726 43.36 60.75 -7.75
N GLY A 727 43.03 60.45 -9.01
CA GLY A 727 43.30 61.33 -10.15
C GLY A 727 42.55 62.66 -10.09
N ALA A 728 41.29 62.65 -9.63
CA ALA A 728 40.50 63.87 -9.46
C ALA A 728 41.05 64.77 -8.34
N VAL A 729 41.48 64.19 -7.21
CA VAL A 729 42.07 64.93 -6.08
C VAL A 729 43.45 65.49 -6.45
N ASP A 730 44.29 64.75 -7.17
CA ASP A 730 45.57 65.26 -7.68
C ASP A 730 45.37 66.41 -8.70
N ALA A 731 44.34 66.33 -9.53
CA ALA A 731 43.96 67.41 -10.44
C ALA A 731 43.47 68.67 -9.70
N LEU A 732 42.69 68.51 -8.62
CA LEU A 732 42.28 69.63 -7.75
C LEU A 732 43.49 70.27 -7.05
N ASN A 733 44.37 69.46 -6.46
CA ASN A 733 45.61 69.93 -5.82
C ASN A 733 46.48 70.75 -6.80
N LYS A 734 46.60 70.31 -8.06
CA LYS A 734 47.31 71.07 -9.11
C LYS A 734 46.59 72.37 -9.50
N ALA A 735 45.26 72.38 -9.50
CA ALA A 735 44.48 73.60 -9.74
C ALA A 735 44.64 74.62 -8.58
N ASP A 736 44.64 74.15 -7.33
CA ASP A 736 44.86 74.99 -6.15
C ASP A 736 46.28 75.55 -6.10
N GLN A 737 47.31 74.76 -6.44
CA GLN A 737 48.67 75.26 -6.62
C GLN A 737 48.76 76.32 -7.72
N ALA A 738 48.05 76.14 -8.84
CA ALA A 738 47.98 77.16 -9.89
C ALA A 738 47.22 78.42 -9.45
N LEU A 739 46.24 78.30 -8.55
CA LEU A 739 45.54 79.44 -7.95
C LEU A 739 46.45 80.18 -6.95
N GLY A 740 47.20 79.48 -6.10
CA GLY A 740 48.21 80.06 -5.21
C GLY A 740 49.24 80.89 -5.98
N ASN A 741 49.85 80.32 -7.02
CA ASN A 741 50.78 81.04 -7.90
C ASN A 741 50.17 82.30 -8.54
N ARG A 742 48.84 82.34 -8.78
CA ARG A 742 48.14 83.53 -9.29
C ARG A 742 47.91 84.60 -8.21
N ILE A 743 47.72 84.19 -6.96
CA ILE A 743 47.61 85.08 -5.80
C ILE A 743 48.98 85.71 -5.50
N ASP A 744 50.06 84.92 -5.48
CA ASP A 744 51.43 85.41 -5.30
C ASP A 744 51.83 86.42 -6.40
N ASN A 745 51.42 86.17 -7.65
CA ASN A 745 51.60 87.12 -8.76
C ASN A 745 50.76 88.41 -8.62
N LEU A 746 49.68 88.38 -7.85
CA LEU A 746 48.87 89.56 -7.55
C LEU A 746 49.53 90.40 -6.45
N ASP A 747 50.10 89.74 -5.43
CA ASP A 747 50.82 90.36 -4.32
C ASP A 747 52.06 91.13 -4.82
N ASN A 748 52.90 90.47 -5.63
CA ASN A 748 54.05 91.11 -6.31
C ASN A 748 53.67 92.36 -7.13
N LYS A 749 52.48 92.36 -7.77
CA LYS A 749 51.98 93.52 -8.54
C LYS A 749 51.48 94.65 -7.64
N LEU A 750 50.91 94.31 -6.48
CA LEU A 750 50.44 95.27 -5.50
C LEU A 750 51.64 95.95 -4.80
N GLU A 751 52.67 95.17 -4.46
CA GLU A 751 53.91 95.67 -3.85
C GLU A 751 54.64 96.68 -4.78
N GLN A 752 54.75 96.39 -6.07
CA GLN A 752 55.30 97.34 -7.05
C GLN A 752 54.52 98.67 -7.12
N ALA A 753 53.20 98.64 -6.98
CA ALA A 753 52.37 99.84 -6.98
C ALA A 753 52.58 100.70 -5.71
N PHE A 754 52.80 100.06 -4.55
CA PHE A 754 53.14 100.75 -3.30
C PHE A 754 54.54 101.39 -3.37
N TYR A 755 55.56 100.67 -3.88
CA TYR A 755 56.92 101.23 -4.04
C TYR A 755 56.96 102.48 -4.93
N SER A 756 56.25 102.46 -6.06
CA SER A 756 56.13 103.63 -6.95
C SER A 756 55.44 104.83 -6.29
N THR A 757 54.49 104.56 -5.39
CA THR A 757 53.78 105.61 -4.64
C THR A 757 54.66 106.22 -3.56
N ASN A 758 55.48 105.42 -2.86
CA ASN A 758 56.35 105.91 -1.79
C ASN A 758 57.47 106.84 -2.30
N GLN A 759 58.14 106.49 -3.41
CA GLN A 759 59.16 107.36 -4.00
C GLN A 759 58.61 108.73 -4.42
N ARG A 760 57.38 108.79 -4.92
CA ARG A 760 56.73 110.06 -5.29
C ARG A 760 56.43 110.97 -4.09
N ILE A 761 56.31 110.43 -2.88
CA ILE A 761 56.11 111.21 -1.65
C ILE A 761 57.44 111.80 -1.18
N GLU A 762 58.53 111.03 -1.18
CA GLU A 762 59.87 111.51 -0.82
C GLU A 762 60.38 112.63 -1.77
N ASP A 763 60.11 112.50 -3.07
CA ASP A 763 60.47 113.53 -4.07
C ASP A 763 59.71 114.85 -3.87
N VAL A 764 58.47 114.79 -3.37
CA VAL A 764 57.67 116.00 -3.06
C VAL A 764 58.20 116.69 -1.81
N GLU A 765 58.57 115.94 -0.77
CA GLU A 765 59.16 116.49 0.45
C GLU A 765 60.48 117.23 0.17
N LYS A 766 61.39 116.61 -0.59
CA LYS A 766 62.67 117.26 -0.99
C LYS A 766 62.44 118.54 -1.79
N LYS A 767 61.56 118.52 -2.80
CA LYS A 767 61.27 119.72 -3.61
C LYS A 767 60.63 120.84 -2.80
N ALA A 768 59.77 120.52 -1.84
CA ALA A 768 59.18 121.51 -0.93
C ALA A 768 60.24 122.15 -0.02
N ASN A 769 61.10 121.33 0.61
CA ASN A 769 62.17 121.83 1.49
C ASN A 769 63.17 122.72 0.74
N ALA A 770 63.55 122.34 -0.49
CA ALA A 770 64.45 123.13 -1.31
C ALA A 770 63.85 124.48 -1.76
N GLY A 771 62.54 124.52 -2.07
CA GLY A 771 61.83 125.77 -2.37
C GLY A 771 61.82 126.75 -1.18
N ILE A 772 61.66 126.24 0.05
CA ILE A 772 61.74 127.05 1.27
C ILE A 772 63.17 127.58 1.47
N ALA A 773 64.19 126.75 1.26
CA ALA A 773 65.59 127.19 1.31
C ALA A 773 65.84 128.33 0.29
N ALA A 774 65.42 128.18 -0.97
CA ALA A 774 65.58 129.22 -1.99
C ALA A 774 64.94 130.56 -1.59
N ALA A 775 63.75 130.52 -0.98
CA ALA A 775 63.09 131.72 -0.45
C ALA A 775 63.87 132.38 0.70
N MET A 776 64.48 131.57 1.60
CA MET A 776 65.30 132.08 2.71
C MET A 776 66.63 132.70 2.27
N ALA A 777 67.23 132.23 1.15
CA ALA A 777 68.50 132.78 0.65
C ALA A 777 68.36 134.17 0.01
N LEU A 778 67.12 134.62 -0.25
CA LEU A 778 66.81 135.88 -0.94
C LEU A 778 66.80 137.08 0.01
N GLU A 779 67.97 137.43 0.55
CA GLU A 779 68.18 138.57 1.45
C GLU A 779 67.78 139.93 0.82
N ALA A 780 67.57 140.97 1.63
CA ALA A 780 67.25 142.32 1.15
C ALA A 780 68.51 143.18 0.98
N ALA A 781 68.86 143.53 -0.27
CA ALA A 781 69.98 144.43 -0.54
C ALA A 781 69.76 145.85 0.07
N PRO A 782 70.81 146.50 0.64
CA PRO A 782 70.68 147.78 1.35
C PRO A 782 70.09 148.92 0.52
N TYR A 783 69.33 149.82 1.14
CA TYR A 783 68.72 150.97 0.46
C TYR A 783 69.65 152.20 0.51
N ILE A 784 70.34 152.51 -0.59
CA ILE A 784 71.28 153.64 -0.68
C ILE A 784 70.98 154.48 -1.91
N ALA A 785 70.63 155.77 -1.72
CA ALA A 785 70.23 156.68 -2.78
C ALA A 785 71.29 156.78 -3.90
N GLY A 786 70.82 156.74 -5.14
CA GLY A 786 71.66 156.82 -6.35
C GLY A 786 72.55 155.62 -6.66
N LYS A 787 72.76 154.69 -5.72
CA LYS A 787 73.67 153.55 -5.90
C LYS A 787 72.94 152.29 -6.39
N TYR A 788 73.73 151.39 -6.99
CA TYR A 788 73.40 149.97 -7.06
C TYR A 788 73.95 149.31 -5.79
N THR A 789 73.15 148.48 -5.14
CA THR A 789 73.55 147.68 -3.98
C THR A 789 73.24 146.21 -4.25
N TYR A 790 74.01 145.33 -3.63
CA TYR A 790 73.78 143.90 -3.71
C TYR A 790 73.82 143.27 -2.30
N ALA A 791 73.17 142.12 -2.16
CA ALA A 791 73.29 141.21 -1.04
C ALA A 791 73.37 139.78 -1.59
N ALA A 792 74.13 138.92 -0.92
CA ALA A 792 74.26 137.50 -1.26
C ALA A 792 73.99 136.69 0.01
N GLY A 793 72.86 136.01 0.04
CA GLY A 793 72.45 135.14 1.14
C GLY A 793 72.72 133.68 0.82
N ALA A 794 73.01 132.90 1.86
CA ALA A 794 73.00 131.45 1.82
C ALA A 794 72.06 130.95 2.93
N SER A 795 71.32 129.87 2.65
CA SER A 795 70.35 129.30 3.57
C SER A 795 70.40 127.78 3.56
N TYR A 796 69.81 127.18 4.59
CA TYR A 796 69.62 125.74 4.72
C TYR A 796 68.28 125.48 5.38
N HIS A 797 67.48 124.58 4.79
CA HIS A 797 66.19 124.17 5.34
C HIS A 797 65.86 122.72 4.93
N GLY A 798 65.52 121.87 5.90
CA GLY A 798 65.01 120.51 5.62
C GLY A 798 65.94 119.60 4.82
N GLY A 799 67.27 119.71 5.01
CA GLY A 799 68.27 118.92 4.28
C GLY A 799 68.80 119.60 3.01
N GLU A 800 68.11 120.62 2.52
CA GLU A 800 68.41 121.30 1.26
C GLU A 800 69.09 122.65 1.51
N ASN A 801 70.06 123.00 0.67
CA ASN A 801 70.85 124.23 0.74
C ASN A 801 70.44 125.17 -0.39
N ALA A 802 70.48 126.48 -0.19
CA ALA A 802 70.28 127.43 -1.27
C ALA A 802 71.18 128.66 -1.19
N VAL A 803 71.44 129.25 -2.35
CA VAL A 803 72.18 130.50 -2.51
C VAL A 803 71.32 131.49 -3.29
N GLY A 804 71.29 132.74 -2.84
CA GLY A 804 70.47 133.80 -3.39
C GLY A 804 71.25 135.09 -3.54
N VAL A 805 71.17 135.70 -4.72
CA VAL A 805 71.79 137.00 -4.99
C VAL A 805 70.68 138.00 -5.28
N THR A 806 70.73 139.13 -4.58
CA THR A 806 69.77 140.22 -4.68
C THR A 806 70.48 141.49 -5.09
N LEU A 807 69.98 142.15 -6.13
CA LEU A 807 70.45 143.43 -6.65
C LEU A 807 69.33 144.46 -6.51
N ARG A 808 69.64 145.61 -5.89
CA ARG A 808 68.75 146.76 -5.79
C ARG A 808 69.36 147.97 -6.51
N LYS A 809 68.56 148.67 -7.31
CA LYS A 809 68.86 150.03 -7.76
C LYS A 809 67.88 150.98 -7.12
N THR A 810 68.39 151.90 -6.30
CA THR A 810 67.62 153.01 -5.74
C THR A 810 67.80 154.25 -6.61
N ALA A 811 66.71 154.99 -6.82
CA ALA A 811 66.70 156.24 -7.55
C ALA A 811 67.61 157.30 -6.89
N ASP A 812 68.06 158.25 -7.70
CA ASP A 812 69.03 159.26 -7.28
C ASP A 812 68.39 160.27 -6.28
N ASN A 813 67.06 160.43 -6.34
CA ASN A 813 66.27 161.18 -5.36
C ASN A 813 65.90 160.38 -4.09
N GLY A 814 66.32 159.12 -3.99
CA GLY A 814 66.06 158.25 -2.84
C GLY A 814 64.60 157.84 -2.59
N ARG A 815 63.64 158.17 -3.46
CA ARG A 815 62.20 157.93 -3.20
C ARG A 815 61.64 156.58 -3.72
N TRP A 816 62.34 155.91 -4.63
CA TRP A 816 61.97 154.56 -5.09
C TRP A 816 63.19 153.69 -5.36
N SER A 817 62.99 152.37 -5.34
CA SER A 817 63.98 151.37 -5.73
C SER A 817 63.34 150.13 -6.35
N ILE A 818 64.05 149.52 -7.30
CA ILE A 818 63.73 148.22 -7.87
C ILE A 818 64.71 147.21 -7.29
N THR A 819 64.18 146.09 -6.78
CA THR A 819 64.95 144.98 -6.22
C THR A 819 64.66 143.73 -7.04
N GLY A 820 65.66 143.19 -7.72
CA GLY A 820 65.61 141.86 -8.34
C GLY A 820 66.44 140.89 -7.52
N GLY A 821 66.00 139.65 -7.37
CA GLY A 821 66.79 138.59 -6.76
C GLY A 821 66.53 137.24 -7.39
N VAL A 822 67.57 136.43 -7.48
CA VAL A 822 67.51 135.05 -7.97
C VAL A 822 68.11 134.13 -6.92
N ALA A 823 67.50 132.97 -6.70
CA ALA A 823 68.04 131.93 -5.85
C ALA A 823 67.89 130.54 -6.46
N ALA A 824 68.87 129.70 -6.21
CA ALA A 824 68.87 128.29 -6.57
C ALA A 824 69.13 127.46 -5.33
N ALA A 825 68.38 126.36 -5.19
CA ALA A 825 68.56 125.37 -4.15
C ALA A 825 69.21 124.09 -4.71
N SER A 826 69.60 123.16 -3.83
CA SER A 826 70.19 121.87 -4.20
C SER A 826 69.21 120.92 -4.92
N GLN A 827 67.91 121.19 -4.86
CA GLN A 827 66.84 120.53 -5.63
C GLN A 827 65.80 121.56 -6.09
N GLY A 828 65.03 121.23 -7.13
CA GLY A 828 63.96 122.09 -7.66
C GLY A 828 64.42 123.24 -8.56
N ASP A 829 63.45 124.00 -9.08
CA ASP A 829 63.69 125.04 -10.09
C ASP A 829 64.17 126.36 -9.47
N PRO A 830 65.03 127.14 -10.17
CA PRO A 830 65.52 128.42 -9.67
C PRO A 830 64.39 129.43 -9.47
N SER A 831 64.34 130.01 -8.27
CA SER A 831 63.34 130.99 -7.86
C SER A 831 63.78 132.41 -8.21
N VAL A 832 62.88 133.19 -8.82
CA VAL A 832 63.12 134.59 -9.20
C VAL A 832 62.12 135.50 -8.49
N ARG A 833 62.62 136.56 -7.85
CA ARG A 833 61.79 137.62 -7.26
C ARG A 833 62.12 138.98 -7.88
N ILE A 834 61.09 139.76 -8.18
CA ILE A 834 61.21 141.19 -8.49
C ILE A 834 60.23 141.93 -7.58
N GLY A 835 60.72 142.95 -6.89
CA GLY A 835 59.95 143.80 -6.00
C GLY A 835 60.27 145.27 -6.23
N ILE A 836 59.23 146.11 -6.28
CA ILE A 836 59.35 147.56 -6.31
C ILE A 836 59.04 148.07 -4.91
N SER A 837 59.85 148.99 -4.39
CA SER A 837 59.64 149.59 -3.07
C SER A 837 59.95 151.08 -3.11
N GLY A 838 59.07 151.89 -2.52
CA GLY A 838 59.17 153.34 -2.45
C GLY A 838 58.53 153.88 -1.19
N VAL A 839 58.67 155.20 -0.99
CA VAL A 839 58.16 155.91 0.19
C VAL A 839 57.06 156.87 -0.25
N ILE A 840 55.96 156.88 0.50
CA ILE A 840 54.78 157.73 0.32
C ILE A 840 54.50 158.40 1.67
N ASP A 841 54.06 159.66 1.65
CA ASP A 841 53.60 160.42 2.82
C ASP A 841 52.11 160.14 3.12
#